data_AF-A0A842L640-F1
#
_entry.id   AF-A0A842L640-F1
#
_cell.length_a   1.000
_cell.length_b   1.000
_cell.length_c   1.000
_cell.angle_alpha   90.00
_cell.angle_beta   90.00
_cell.angle_gamma   90.00
#
_symmetry.space_group_name_H-M   'P 1'
#
loop_
_entity.id
_entity.type
_entity.pdbx_description
1 polymer ?
#
loop_
_entity_poly.entity_id
_entity_poly.type
_entity_poly.pdbx_seq_one_letter_code
_entity_poly.pdbx_strand_id
1 'polypeptide(L)'
;MLLVMLVGINVFESPSLMYLNEVYSPTVVPEEYYTLGSNIVTTHKALWIYPTSAQDILGTWRYVWNTDKAVSSNLEYSIGSEYNRDAEFVKLLSKKEAPENLLDVLNIKYVIYRTDILGASGYRVNYSYLQYKNFTYPTLYENAKNLSSVSVFSKYALSEPDGKLLYSIFNRFIIPIVTSPNALNNSDIFITSVTSLPEFWLISAKNYHTMILTPSSFSYEGNPSQFWSKASTSDPVHIEWHPFLDSFGIENWQSDYGKGLIFTWAMRKYPKKLPEAMSPIYEWNFESKRDIEEWSRFTPDIHWGVSHEVVFDDEQKALKVELWGSSWGWKTINSPLIPADPSKVYRVELKVKGMNAHEVHIKIFEFDENRTLLSGKYITGVGSGTFDWKTITFDYQPENENTRYLQLQIWHGHETDKPLPNIIWIDDVKVYDITNYTKPVTLEIPFEVDKTDNYRLFIRYFKNQKGGSIRVYLDETPIYIKTRDQLNKFVWEDLGAFKLEKGKHKILLENVRGFNAVNLFALVPETEYQKAREEIENLLQNKTVIYIFEAESDLYRENSETIKDFNASNGEAVKFKDKGKAWQTVEIAKNSTYKLALKGKGIFNVSIGNQSYVLTLSDSTFSYTPEFYLKSGEYRLEITPLSEDTTLDVVWLYSTNNNETLEELFQVKEKPAQVQNYTKINPTLWKVKVNATKPFMLTFAESYDPLWEARVYKDGKLVEKVSPVPVYGVINGFWINQTGELEIVLRYTPQDWFERGLIISLTTFILSILYIIYDWRREKGDKWAKRLEEKFKKIRKSFKR
;
A
#
# COMPACT_ATOMS: atom_id res chain seq x y z
N MET A 1 -4.26 -37.09 -38.31
CA MET A 1 -5.14 -35.92 -38.59
C MET A 1 -6.29 -35.81 -37.58
N LEU A 2 -7.14 -36.83 -37.40
CA LEU A 2 -8.22 -36.79 -36.37
C LEU A 2 -7.67 -36.70 -34.93
N LEU A 3 -6.61 -37.46 -34.61
CA LEU A 3 -5.90 -37.39 -33.33
C LEU A 3 -5.28 -36.01 -33.09
N VAL A 4 -4.71 -35.39 -34.13
CA VAL A 4 -4.13 -34.03 -34.07
C VAL A 4 -5.22 -32.97 -33.90
N MET A 5 -6.40 -33.17 -34.48
CA MET A 5 -7.56 -32.29 -34.29
C MET A 5 -8.17 -32.42 -32.88
N LEU A 6 -8.23 -33.63 -32.33
CA LEU A 6 -8.68 -33.89 -30.95
C LEU A 6 -7.70 -33.35 -29.91
N VAL A 7 -6.40 -33.52 -30.13
CA VAL A 7 -5.34 -32.93 -29.30
C VAL A 7 -5.32 -31.42 -29.46
N GLY A 8 -5.52 -30.89 -30.68
CA GLY A 8 -5.59 -29.46 -30.94
C GLY A 8 -6.78 -28.79 -30.24
N ILE A 9 -7.98 -29.35 -30.32
CA ILE A 9 -9.16 -28.83 -29.59
C ILE A 9 -8.90 -28.88 -28.07
N ASN A 10 -8.29 -29.94 -27.56
CA ASN A 10 -7.98 -30.05 -26.13
C ASN A 10 -6.90 -29.05 -25.67
N VAL A 11 -5.92 -28.72 -26.52
CA VAL A 11 -4.86 -27.75 -26.22
C VAL A 11 -5.35 -26.31 -26.36
N PHE A 12 -6.16 -25.99 -27.38
CA PHE A 12 -6.65 -24.62 -27.63
C PHE A 12 -7.89 -24.23 -26.81
N GLU A 13 -8.71 -25.18 -26.36
CA GLU A 13 -9.85 -24.94 -25.45
C GLU A 13 -9.51 -25.29 -23.99
N SER A 14 -8.26 -25.66 -23.71
CA SER A 14 -7.79 -26.01 -22.36
C SER A 14 -7.75 -24.75 -21.48
N PRO A 15 -8.43 -24.75 -20.31
CA PRO A 15 -8.35 -23.66 -19.34
C PRO A 15 -6.91 -23.34 -18.91
N SER A 16 -6.01 -24.32 -19.01
CA SER A 16 -4.58 -24.21 -18.68
C SER A 16 -3.83 -23.27 -19.62
N LEU A 17 -4.20 -23.20 -20.90
CA LEU A 17 -3.49 -22.37 -21.89
C LEU A 17 -3.86 -20.88 -21.76
N MET A 18 -5.12 -20.61 -21.39
CA MET A 18 -5.58 -19.25 -21.08
C MET A 18 -4.97 -18.74 -19.77
N TYR A 19 -4.77 -19.63 -18.79
CA TYR A 19 -4.06 -19.34 -17.52
C TYR A 19 -2.55 -19.09 -17.70
N LEU A 20 -1.90 -19.82 -18.62
CA LEU A 20 -0.46 -19.69 -18.87
C LEU A 20 -0.09 -18.40 -19.62
N ASN A 21 -0.94 -17.91 -20.53
CA ASN A 21 -0.62 -16.76 -21.38
C ASN A 21 -0.76 -15.40 -20.66
N GLU A 22 -1.50 -15.33 -19.55
CA GLU A 22 -1.63 -14.09 -18.76
C GLU A 22 -0.69 -13.99 -17.57
N VAL A 23 -0.12 -15.09 -17.07
CA VAL A 23 0.61 -15.10 -15.79
C VAL A 23 2.13 -15.22 -15.92
N TYR A 24 2.67 -15.84 -16.98
CA TYR A 24 4.08 -16.26 -16.97
C TYR A 24 4.88 -15.86 -18.20
N SER A 25 5.69 -14.81 -18.05
CA SER A 25 7.07 -14.74 -18.56
C SER A 25 7.80 -13.68 -17.70
N PRO A 26 8.81 -13.99 -16.84
CA PRO A 26 10.17 -14.41 -17.24
C PRO A 26 11.10 -15.14 -16.18
N THR A 27 12.33 -15.51 -16.64
CA THR A 27 13.64 -15.90 -15.98
C THR A 27 13.79 -17.08 -14.98
N VAL A 28 14.86 -17.88 -15.14
CA VAL A 28 15.05 -19.23 -14.54
C VAL A 28 15.84 -19.24 -13.22
N VAL A 29 15.23 -19.76 -12.16
CA VAL A 29 15.77 -19.98 -10.80
C VAL A 29 16.40 -21.40 -10.72
N PRO A 30 17.39 -21.69 -9.84
CA PRO A 30 17.91 -23.05 -9.67
C PRO A 30 16.81 -24.06 -9.29
N GLU A 31 16.92 -25.29 -9.80
CA GLU A 31 15.88 -26.33 -9.70
C GLU A 31 15.51 -26.65 -8.24
N GLU A 32 16.44 -26.54 -7.31
CA GLU A 32 16.22 -26.85 -5.90
C GLU A 32 15.38 -25.82 -5.15
N TYR A 33 15.31 -24.55 -5.60
CA TYR A 33 14.39 -23.57 -5.02
C TYR A 33 12.95 -23.81 -5.49
N TYR A 34 12.77 -24.26 -6.74
CA TYR A 34 11.49 -24.78 -7.21
C TYR A 34 11.10 -26.05 -6.44
N THR A 35 12.08 -26.91 -6.18
CA THR A 35 11.88 -28.13 -5.39
C THR A 35 11.54 -27.78 -3.93
N LEU A 36 12.18 -26.78 -3.32
CA LEU A 36 11.86 -26.29 -1.97
C LEU A 36 10.42 -25.76 -1.91
N GLY A 37 9.99 -24.95 -2.89
CA GLY A 37 8.61 -24.47 -3.01
C GLY A 37 7.58 -25.60 -3.08
N SER A 38 7.94 -26.77 -3.63
CA SER A 38 7.08 -27.97 -3.62
C SER A 38 7.10 -28.75 -2.29
N ASN A 39 8.10 -28.53 -1.43
CA ASN A 39 8.21 -29.16 -0.09
C ASN A 39 7.69 -28.26 1.04
N ILE A 40 7.36 -27.00 0.74
CA ILE A 40 6.82 -26.02 1.68
C ILE A 40 5.39 -25.70 1.28
N VAL A 41 4.45 -25.93 2.19
CA VAL A 41 3.05 -25.57 1.95
C VAL A 41 2.91 -24.06 2.13
N THR A 42 2.69 -23.33 1.02
CA THR A 42 2.62 -21.86 0.94
C THR A 42 1.55 -21.22 1.80
N THR A 43 0.60 -22.00 2.30
CA THR A 43 -0.41 -21.50 3.24
C THR A 43 0.22 -21.17 4.60
N HIS A 44 1.25 -21.89 5.05
CA HIS A 44 1.84 -21.65 6.36
C HIS A 44 3.01 -20.66 6.28
N LYS A 45 3.22 -19.89 7.35
CA LYS A 45 4.35 -18.95 7.36
C LYS A 45 5.64 -19.76 7.42
N ALA A 46 6.58 -19.39 6.58
CA ALA A 46 7.94 -19.89 6.62
C ALA A 46 8.85 -18.82 7.23
N LEU A 47 9.60 -19.19 8.26
CA LEU A 47 10.62 -18.35 8.86
C LEU A 47 11.96 -18.68 8.23
N TRP A 48 12.46 -17.77 7.41
CA TRP A 48 13.81 -17.89 6.86
C TRP A 48 14.83 -17.44 7.91
N ILE A 49 15.78 -18.30 8.23
CA ILE A 49 16.85 -18.03 9.20
C ILE A 49 18.09 -17.58 8.44
N TYR A 50 18.48 -16.34 8.70
CA TYR A 50 19.63 -15.69 8.09
C TYR A 50 20.90 -15.94 8.93
N PRO A 51 22.05 -16.31 8.33
CA PRO A 51 23.30 -16.40 9.05
C PRO A 51 23.87 -15.01 9.31
N THR A 52 24.04 -14.63 10.57
CA THR A 52 24.56 -13.31 10.98
C THR A 52 26.03 -13.06 10.62
N SER A 53 26.74 -14.08 10.12
CA SER A 53 28.15 -14.01 9.68
C SER A 53 28.33 -13.90 8.17
N ALA A 54 27.25 -13.72 7.40
CA ALA A 54 27.34 -13.47 5.96
C ALA A 54 28.18 -12.21 5.70
N GLN A 55 29.01 -12.22 4.65
CA GLN A 55 29.81 -11.05 4.27
C GLN A 55 29.01 -10.15 3.32
N ASP A 56 28.95 -8.85 3.63
CA ASP A 56 28.41 -7.82 2.75
C ASP A 56 29.36 -7.58 1.57
N ILE A 57 28.85 -7.69 0.34
CA ILE A 57 29.62 -7.45 -0.88
C ILE A 57 28.83 -6.47 -1.77
N LEU A 58 29.33 -5.23 -1.84
CA LEU A 58 28.80 -4.15 -2.68
C LEU A 58 27.37 -3.68 -2.31
N GLY A 59 27.03 -3.64 -1.02
CA GLY A 59 25.76 -3.09 -0.54
C GLY A 59 24.55 -3.94 -0.92
N THR A 60 24.79 -5.19 -1.32
CA THR A 60 23.79 -6.21 -1.63
C THR A 60 24.25 -7.53 -1.03
N TRP A 61 23.38 -8.19 -0.27
CA TRP A 61 23.64 -9.54 0.22
C TRP A 61 23.48 -10.52 -0.96
N ARG A 62 24.58 -10.87 -1.66
CA ARG A 62 24.50 -11.62 -2.92
C ARG A 62 24.24 -13.12 -2.71
N TYR A 63 23.21 -13.63 -3.40
CA TYR A 63 22.84 -15.04 -3.49
C TYR A 63 23.44 -15.73 -4.75
N VAL A 64 24.70 -16.17 -4.67
CA VAL A 64 25.34 -17.35 -5.35
C VAL A 64 25.57 -17.41 -6.91
N TRP A 65 26.86 -17.59 -7.28
CA TRP A 65 27.54 -18.32 -8.40
C TRP A 65 27.70 -17.78 -9.83
N ASN A 66 27.36 -16.53 -10.14
CA ASN A 66 27.96 -15.87 -11.30
C ASN A 66 28.29 -14.41 -10.97
N THR A 67 29.58 -14.10 -10.90
CA THR A 67 30.08 -12.78 -10.53
C THR A 67 29.73 -11.69 -11.55
N ASP A 68 29.33 -12.07 -12.79
CA ASP A 68 29.37 -11.20 -13.96
C ASP A 68 27.98 -10.87 -14.54
N LYS A 69 26.87 -11.30 -13.92
CA LYS A 69 25.49 -11.10 -14.45
C LYS A 69 24.48 -10.59 -13.40
N ALA A 70 24.73 -9.42 -12.83
CA ALA A 70 23.82 -8.80 -11.85
C ALA A 70 22.69 -8.00 -12.52
N VAL A 71 21.42 -8.31 -12.20
CA VAL A 71 20.27 -7.41 -12.44
C VAL A 71 19.30 -7.43 -11.25
N SER A 72 19.18 -6.26 -10.61
CA SER A 72 18.15 -5.76 -9.68
C SER A 72 18.09 -6.30 -8.24
N SER A 73 17.92 -5.34 -7.33
CA SER A 73 17.69 -5.41 -5.88
C SER A 73 16.32 -5.98 -5.47
N ASN A 74 15.44 -6.31 -6.42
CA ASN A 74 14.02 -6.53 -6.12
C ASN A 74 13.63 -7.99 -5.90
N LEU A 75 14.59 -8.93 -5.97
CA LEU A 75 14.29 -10.35 -5.74
C LEU A 75 14.04 -10.69 -4.25
N GLU A 76 14.52 -9.86 -3.31
CA GLU A 76 14.40 -10.11 -1.86
C GLU A 76 12.94 -10.11 -1.37
N TYR A 77 12.02 -9.41 -2.03
CA TYR A 77 10.64 -9.26 -1.55
C TYR A 77 9.62 -10.22 -2.18
N SER A 78 10.02 -11.06 -3.14
CA SER A 78 9.06 -11.83 -3.97
C SER A 78 8.82 -13.28 -3.52
N ILE A 79 9.44 -13.75 -2.44
CA ILE A 79 9.33 -15.16 -2.02
C ILE A 79 8.84 -15.28 -0.56
N GLY A 80 7.53 -15.07 -0.37
CA GLY A 80 6.80 -15.45 0.85
C GLY A 80 7.01 -14.54 2.06
N SER A 81 5.93 -13.86 2.47
CA SER A 81 5.73 -13.10 3.72
C SER A 81 6.94 -12.95 4.65
N GLU A 82 7.75 -11.89 4.48
CA GLU A 82 8.69 -11.44 5.50
C GLU A 82 7.96 -10.59 6.56
N TYR A 83 8.30 -10.80 7.84
CA TYR A 83 7.87 -9.95 8.96
C TYR A 83 8.91 -8.84 9.21
N ASN A 84 8.46 -7.71 9.76
CA ASN A 84 9.31 -6.58 10.13
C ASN A 84 10.46 -7.01 11.08
N ARG A 85 11.70 -6.84 10.64
CA ARG A 85 12.94 -7.24 11.35
C ARG A 85 13.14 -6.52 12.68
N ASP A 86 12.50 -5.37 12.87
CA ASP A 86 12.61 -4.57 14.10
C ASP A 86 11.56 -4.92 15.16
N ALA A 87 10.55 -5.71 14.79
CA ALA A 87 9.56 -6.17 15.74
C ALA A 87 10.23 -7.00 16.85
N GLU A 88 9.87 -6.68 18.10
CA GLU A 88 10.53 -7.22 19.29
C GLU A 88 10.50 -8.76 19.33
N PHE A 89 9.40 -9.37 18.85
CA PHE A 89 9.30 -10.82 18.69
C PHE A 89 10.30 -11.38 17.66
N VAL A 90 10.54 -10.71 16.53
CA VAL A 90 11.54 -11.12 15.51
C VAL A 90 12.97 -11.00 16.05
N LYS A 91 13.27 -9.97 16.85
CA LYS A 91 14.55 -9.79 17.55
C LYS A 91 14.77 -10.81 18.69
N LEU A 92 13.70 -11.23 19.36
CA LEU A 92 13.73 -12.29 20.38
C LEU A 92 13.93 -13.67 19.75
N LEU A 93 13.21 -13.98 18.67
CA LEU A 93 13.29 -15.23 17.91
C LEU A 93 14.66 -15.45 17.25
N SER A 94 15.32 -14.37 16.81
CA SER A 94 16.63 -14.43 16.15
C SER A 94 17.81 -14.53 17.12
N LYS A 95 17.61 -14.23 18.41
CA LYS A 95 18.68 -14.24 19.44
C LYS A 95 18.58 -15.39 20.45
N LYS A 96 17.39 -15.96 20.65
CA LYS A 96 17.14 -17.08 21.53
C LYS A 96 16.17 -18.03 20.83
N GLU A 97 16.57 -19.30 20.76
CA GLU A 97 15.82 -20.41 20.19
C GLU A 97 14.31 -20.20 20.33
N ALA A 98 13.60 -20.10 19.20
CA ALA A 98 12.15 -19.98 19.20
C ALA A 98 11.54 -21.28 19.75
N PRO A 99 11.01 -21.29 20.99
CA PRO A 99 10.44 -22.53 21.52
C PRO A 99 9.23 -22.95 20.66
N GLU A 100 8.99 -24.25 20.55
CA GLU A 100 7.98 -24.84 19.64
C GLU A 100 6.61 -24.16 19.78
N ASN A 101 6.19 -23.85 21.01
CA ASN A 101 4.95 -23.15 21.32
C ASN A 101 4.87 -21.72 20.73
N LEU A 102 5.99 -21.03 20.56
CA LEU A 102 6.04 -19.70 19.95
C LEU A 102 5.95 -19.76 18.43
N LEU A 103 6.59 -20.75 17.80
CA LEU A 103 6.41 -21.04 16.38
C LEU A 103 4.94 -21.38 16.10
N ASP A 104 4.30 -22.11 17.01
CA ASP A 104 2.88 -22.48 16.90
C ASP A 104 1.96 -21.26 16.93
N VAL A 105 2.14 -20.38 17.91
CA VAL A 105 1.33 -19.17 18.11
C VAL A 105 1.46 -18.19 16.93
N LEU A 106 2.65 -18.08 16.35
CA LEU A 106 2.90 -17.21 15.20
C LEU A 106 2.52 -17.86 13.86
N ASN A 107 2.10 -19.12 13.88
CA ASN A 107 1.80 -19.95 12.72
C ASN A 107 3.01 -20.15 11.76
N ILE A 108 4.18 -20.40 12.32
CA ILE A 108 5.42 -20.65 11.57
C ILE A 108 5.63 -22.16 11.45
N LYS A 109 5.25 -22.73 10.30
CA LYS A 109 5.28 -24.17 10.02
C LYS A 109 6.64 -24.65 9.53
N TYR A 110 7.36 -23.78 8.82
CA TYR A 110 8.64 -24.10 8.20
C TYR A 110 9.69 -23.12 8.68
N VAL A 111 10.84 -23.61 9.10
CA VAL A 111 12.02 -22.81 9.42
C VAL A 111 13.11 -23.18 8.42
N ILE A 112 13.49 -22.25 7.55
CA ILE A 112 14.37 -22.54 6.41
C ILE A 112 15.74 -21.93 6.67
N TYR A 113 16.75 -22.77 6.75
CA TYR A 113 18.13 -22.38 6.96
C TYR A 113 18.89 -22.35 5.63
N ARG A 114 19.74 -21.34 5.42
CA ARG A 114 20.51 -21.13 4.19
C ARG A 114 21.97 -21.55 4.41
N THR A 115 22.37 -22.71 3.87
CA THR A 115 23.75 -23.25 3.95
C THR A 115 24.62 -22.84 2.76
N ASP A 116 24.01 -22.25 1.73
CA ASP A 116 24.64 -21.76 0.49
C ASP A 116 25.36 -20.42 0.63
N ILE A 117 25.22 -19.77 1.79
CA ILE A 117 25.82 -18.47 2.06
C ILE A 117 27.27 -18.67 2.54
N LEU A 118 28.21 -18.06 1.80
CA LEU A 118 29.64 -18.11 2.11
C LEU A 118 29.90 -17.51 3.51
N GLY A 119 30.50 -18.28 4.42
CA GLY A 119 30.72 -17.87 5.83
C GLY A 119 29.66 -18.33 6.84
N ALA A 120 28.63 -19.07 6.41
CA ALA A 120 27.56 -19.59 7.28
C ALA A 120 27.93 -20.86 8.08
N SER A 121 29.20 -21.29 8.09
CA SER A 121 29.64 -22.58 8.65
C SER A 121 29.82 -22.60 10.18
N GLY A 122 29.64 -21.47 10.88
CA GLY A 122 29.87 -21.34 12.32
C GLY A 122 28.63 -21.39 13.23
N TYR A 123 27.43 -21.55 12.67
CA TYR A 123 26.18 -21.44 13.44
C TYR A 123 25.87 -22.74 14.20
N ARG A 124 25.59 -22.62 15.51
CA ARG A 124 25.13 -23.73 16.36
C ARG A 124 23.81 -23.34 17.03
N VAL A 125 22.71 -23.45 16.29
CA VAL A 125 21.36 -23.40 16.87
C VAL A 125 20.70 -24.74 16.66
N ASN A 126 20.09 -25.27 17.72
CA ASN A 126 19.66 -26.66 17.78
C ASN A 126 18.13 -26.78 17.68
N TYR A 127 17.58 -26.77 16.45
CA TYR A 127 16.18 -27.15 16.20
C TYR A 127 15.99 -28.68 16.23
N SER A 128 16.74 -29.43 17.05
CA SER A 128 16.65 -30.91 17.09
C SER A 128 15.27 -31.45 17.46
N TYR A 129 14.42 -30.60 18.04
CA TYR A 129 13.02 -30.92 18.33
C TYR A 129 12.09 -30.81 17.10
N LEU A 130 12.57 -30.25 15.99
CA LEU A 130 11.85 -30.19 14.71
C LEU A 130 12.37 -31.26 13.74
N GLN A 131 11.50 -31.78 12.88
CA GLN A 131 11.94 -32.67 11.80
C GLN A 131 12.67 -31.84 10.74
N TYR A 132 13.74 -32.37 10.12
CA TYR A 132 14.48 -31.60 9.14
C TYR A 132 14.87 -32.41 7.90
N LYS A 133 15.09 -31.69 6.80
CA LYS A 133 15.53 -32.21 5.51
C LYS A 133 16.64 -31.32 4.97
N ASN A 134 17.79 -31.92 4.67
CA ASN A 134 18.94 -31.23 4.07
C ASN A 134 18.83 -31.24 2.55
N PHE A 135 18.97 -30.07 1.94
CA PHE A 135 19.27 -29.91 0.52
C PHE A 135 20.73 -29.42 0.37
N THR A 136 21.24 -29.38 -0.86
CA THR A 136 22.61 -28.93 -1.15
C THR A 136 22.90 -27.50 -0.63
N TYR A 137 21.87 -26.66 -0.58
CA TYR A 137 21.98 -25.21 -0.37
C TYR A 137 21.06 -24.66 0.74
N PRO A 138 19.86 -25.21 0.96
CA PRO A 138 19.11 -24.98 2.21
C PRO A 138 18.94 -26.21 3.10
N THR A 139 18.69 -26.00 4.39
CA THR A 139 18.14 -27.01 5.31
C THR A 139 16.74 -26.57 5.76
N LEU A 140 15.73 -27.39 5.49
CA LEU A 140 14.34 -27.13 5.89
C LEU A 140 14.05 -27.84 7.21
N TYR A 141 13.70 -27.10 8.25
CA TYR A 141 13.13 -27.62 9.49
C TYR A 141 11.61 -27.44 9.43
N GLU A 142 10.86 -28.48 9.76
CA GLU A 142 9.40 -28.48 9.76
C GLU A 142 8.88 -28.66 11.19
N ASN A 143 8.01 -27.73 11.58
CA ASN A 143 7.20 -27.87 12.78
C ASN A 143 6.12 -28.92 12.53
N ALA A 144 6.17 -30.02 13.28
CA ALA A 144 5.27 -31.16 13.10
C ALA A 144 3.81 -30.84 13.44
N LYS A 145 3.54 -29.75 14.16
CA LYS A 145 2.17 -29.32 14.50
C LYS A 145 1.44 -28.69 13.31
N ASN A 146 0.13 -28.91 13.22
CA ASN A 146 -0.72 -28.24 12.23
C ASN A 146 -0.97 -26.80 12.70
N LEU A 147 -0.30 -25.84 12.04
CA LEU A 147 -0.42 -24.42 12.35
C LEU A 147 -1.40 -23.72 11.39
N SER A 148 -2.07 -22.64 11.80
CA SER A 148 -3.12 -21.95 11.03
C SER A 148 -2.66 -20.77 10.15
N SER A 149 -2.54 -21.01 8.84
CA SER A 149 -2.13 -20.19 7.67
C SER A 149 -2.66 -18.74 7.45
N VAL A 150 -2.60 -17.77 8.38
CA VAL A 150 -3.25 -16.44 8.12
C VAL A 150 -2.47 -15.17 8.54
N SER A 151 -2.56 -14.13 7.68
CA SER A 151 -2.22 -12.70 7.88
C SER A 151 -3.40 -11.81 7.40
N VAL A 152 -3.65 -10.69 8.10
CA VAL A 152 -4.93 -9.97 8.30
C VAL A 152 -4.86 -8.54 7.81
N PHE A 153 -5.86 -7.99 7.09
CA PHE A 153 -6.33 -6.60 7.38
C PHE A 153 -7.79 -6.18 6.90
N SER A 154 -8.33 -5.00 7.36
CA SER A 154 -9.70 -4.35 7.59
C SER A 154 -10.11 -3.08 6.73
N LYS A 155 -11.20 -2.30 6.91
CA LYS A 155 -11.77 -1.53 8.04
C LYS A 155 -13.31 -1.61 8.05
N TYR A 156 -13.91 -2.25 9.05
CA TYR A 156 -15.19 -1.88 9.70
C TYR A 156 -15.23 -2.58 11.06
N ALA A 157 -15.72 -1.92 12.10
CA ALA A 157 -15.98 -2.56 13.38
C ALA A 157 -17.26 -3.38 13.26
N LEU A 158 -17.11 -4.69 13.39
CA LEU A 158 -18.22 -5.61 13.64
C LEU A 158 -18.24 -5.90 15.13
N SER A 159 -19.41 -6.19 15.66
CA SER A 159 -19.60 -6.73 17.00
C SER A 159 -20.00 -8.18 16.82
N GLU A 160 -19.50 -9.09 17.66
CA GLU A 160 -20.09 -10.43 17.72
C GLU A 160 -21.57 -10.35 18.12
N PRO A 161 -22.39 -11.39 17.81
CA PRO A 161 -23.75 -11.54 18.32
C PRO A 161 -23.82 -11.75 19.85
N ASP A 162 -22.78 -11.47 20.63
CA ASP A 162 -22.87 -11.32 22.07
C ASP A 162 -22.29 -10.00 22.61
N GLY A 163 -21.67 -9.21 21.73
CA GLY A 163 -21.07 -7.91 22.01
C GLY A 163 -19.95 -7.89 23.03
N LYS A 164 -19.42 -9.07 23.38
CA LYS A 164 -18.26 -9.18 24.26
C LYS A 164 -16.96 -8.89 23.52
N LEU A 165 -17.02 -8.87 22.19
CA LEU A 165 -15.89 -8.65 21.30
C LEU A 165 -16.26 -7.53 20.31
N LEU A 166 -15.64 -6.38 20.54
CA LEU A 166 -15.50 -5.30 19.57
C LEU A 166 -14.23 -5.54 18.78
N TYR A 167 -14.33 -5.55 17.46
CA TYR A 167 -13.14 -5.66 16.62
C TYR A 167 -12.64 -4.27 16.23
N SER A 168 -11.42 -3.94 16.68
CA SER A 168 -10.66 -2.82 16.14
C SER A 168 -10.36 -3.03 14.66
N ILE A 169 -10.29 -1.91 13.98
CA ILE A 169 -10.13 -1.71 12.56
C ILE A 169 -8.62 -1.73 12.22
N PHE A 170 -8.11 -2.83 11.69
CA PHE A 170 -6.73 -2.92 11.15
C PHE A 170 -6.70 -3.20 9.66
N ASN A 171 -6.44 -2.23 8.79
CA ASN A 171 -6.86 -1.99 7.38
C ASN A 171 -6.21 -2.75 6.19
N ARG A 172 -6.94 -3.63 5.47
CA ARG A 172 -6.75 -4.33 4.18
C ARG A 172 -8.07 -5.00 3.78
N PHE A 173 -8.22 -5.34 2.51
CA PHE A 173 -9.37 -6.08 1.97
C PHE A 173 -10.76 -5.62 2.42
N ILE A 174 -11.26 -4.46 1.95
CA ILE A 174 -12.64 -4.43 1.46
C ILE A 174 -12.66 -3.69 0.13
N ILE A 175 -13.16 -4.42 -0.87
CA ILE A 175 -13.84 -3.86 -2.03
C ILE A 175 -15.14 -3.20 -1.51
N PRO A 176 -15.35 -1.87 -1.54
CA PRO A 176 -16.67 -1.28 -1.32
C PRO A 176 -17.51 -1.55 -2.58
N ILE A 177 -17.87 -2.81 -2.78
CA ILE A 177 -18.87 -3.18 -3.77
C ILE A 177 -20.03 -3.94 -3.12
N VAL A 178 -19.93 -4.37 -1.86
CA VAL A 178 -21.02 -5.15 -1.25
C VAL A 178 -21.25 -4.78 0.22
N THR A 179 -21.71 -3.56 0.50
CA THR A 179 -22.83 -3.45 1.44
C THR A 179 -24.07 -3.50 0.59
N SER A 180 -24.69 -4.69 0.49
CA SER A 180 -26.06 -4.74 0.01
C SER A 180 -26.87 -3.75 0.87
N PRO A 181 -27.70 -2.87 0.29
CA PRO A 181 -28.63 -2.02 1.05
C PRO A 181 -29.42 -2.81 2.11
N ASN A 182 -29.61 -4.11 1.89
CA ASN A 182 -30.25 -5.03 2.82
C ASN A 182 -29.48 -5.23 4.14
N ALA A 183 -28.15 -5.23 4.13
CA ALA A 183 -27.35 -5.37 5.35
C ALA A 183 -27.40 -4.09 6.21
N LEU A 184 -27.39 -2.92 5.57
CA LEU A 184 -27.54 -1.63 6.24
C LEU A 184 -28.96 -1.46 6.81
N ASN A 185 -29.99 -1.94 6.09
CA ASN A 185 -31.37 -1.95 6.58
C ASN A 185 -31.55 -2.82 7.83
N ASN A 186 -30.83 -3.95 7.91
CA ASN A 186 -31.00 -4.94 8.98
C ASN A 186 -30.09 -4.72 10.21
N SER A 187 -29.28 -3.65 10.26
CA SER A 187 -28.41 -3.35 11.41
C SER A 187 -29.02 -2.33 12.38
N ASP A 188 -28.89 -2.57 13.68
CA ASP A 188 -29.35 -1.60 14.71
C ASP A 188 -28.28 -0.54 15.03
N ILE A 189 -27.01 -0.86 14.78
CA ILE A 189 -25.85 0.00 15.05
C ILE A 189 -25.14 0.32 13.74
N PHE A 190 -24.69 1.57 13.62
CA PHE A 190 -23.89 2.10 12.53
C PHE A 190 -22.62 2.73 13.11
N ILE A 191 -21.45 2.25 12.67
CA ILE A 191 -20.14 2.70 13.17
C ILE A 191 -19.35 3.35 12.03
N THR A 192 -18.76 4.52 12.30
CA THR A 192 -18.01 5.32 11.33
C THR A 192 -16.77 5.96 11.97
N SER A 193 -15.69 6.11 11.21
CA SER A 193 -14.58 7.03 11.55
C SER A 193 -14.52 8.21 10.57
N VAL A 194 -15.55 8.34 9.71
CA VAL A 194 -15.60 9.28 8.61
C VAL A 194 -15.92 10.66 9.15
N THR A 195 -15.05 11.61 8.84
CA THR A 195 -15.16 13.00 9.27
C THR A 195 -16.13 13.83 8.41
N SER A 196 -16.60 13.26 7.29
CA SER A 196 -17.49 13.91 6.31
C SER A 196 -18.46 12.90 5.68
N LEU A 197 -19.76 13.19 5.67
CA LEU A 197 -20.81 12.31 5.16
C LEU A 197 -20.80 11.98 3.64
N PRO A 198 -20.11 12.72 2.73
CA PRO A 198 -20.07 12.39 1.30
C PRO A 198 -19.66 10.96 0.96
N GLU A 199 -18.77 10.32 1.75
CA GLU A 199 -18.39 8.92 1.53
C GLU A 199 -19.61 7.98 1.60
N PHE A 200 -20.58 8.27 2.48
CA PHE A 200 -21.80 7.47 2.63
C PHE A 200 -22.81 7.71 1.53
N TRP A 201 -22.98 8.98 1.13
CA TRP A 201 -23.87 9.33 0.03
C TRP A 201 -23.40 8.68 -1.26
N LEU A 202 -22.09 8.63 -1.51
CA LEU A 202 -21.50 7.95 -2.68
C LEU A 202 -21.74 6.43 -2.68
N ILE A 203 -21.77 5.79 -1.51
CA ILE A 203 -22.09 4.36 -1.38
C ILE A 203 -23.55 4.10 -1.79
N SER A 204 -24.50 4.90 -1.30
CA SER A 204 -25.93 4.79 -1.64
C SER A 204 -26.22 5.21 -3.08
N ALA A 205 -25.57 6.27 -3.53
CA ALA A 205 -25.68 6.80 -4.88
C ALA A 205 -25.31 5.76 -5.94
N LYS A 206 -24.52 4.73 -5.63
CA LYS A 206 -24.22 3.65 -6.58
C LYS A 206 -25.45 2.90 -7.12
N ASN A 207 -26.58 2.92 -6.41
CA ASN A 207 -27.86 2.41 -6.92
C ASN A 207 -28.49 3.30 -8.02
N TYR A 208 -27.90 4.47 -8.28
CA TYR A 208 -28.37 5.53 -9.14
C TYR A 208 -27.20 6.03 -10.02
N HIS A 209 -27.18 5.71 -11.32
CA HIS A 209 -26.25 6.14 -12.40
C HIS A 209 -24.90 6.82 -12.04
N THR A 210 -24.22 6.37 -10.98
CA THR A 210 -22.99 6.99 -10.46
C THR A 210 -21.81 6.47 -11.24
N MET A 211 -21.01 7.39 -11.76
CA MET A 211 -19.80 7.07 -12.50
C MET A 211 -18.59 7.13 -11.58
N ILE A 212 -17.98 5.97 -11.33
CA ILE A 212 -16.70 5.88 -10.62
C ILE A 212 -15.58 5.82 -11.65
N LEU A 213 -14.70 6.82 -11.62
CA LEU A 213 -13.51 6.87 -12.45
C LEU A 213 -12.29 6.43 -11.63
N THR A 214 -11.47 5.58 -12.20
CA THR A 214 -10.29 5.00 -11.55
C THR A 214 -9.03 5.51 -12.24
N PRO A 215 -8.35 6.56 -11.71
CA PRO A 215 -7.15 7.12 -12.34
C PRO A 215 -6.05 6.08 -12.61
N SER A 216 -5.95 5.04 -11.78
CA SER A 216 -4.97 3.95 -11.93
C SER A 216 -5.13 3.14 -13.22
N SER A 217 -6.31 3.17 -13.88
CA SER A 217 -6.51 2.52 -15.18
C SER A 217 -5.94 3.33 -16.34
N PHE A 218 -5.57 4.59 -16.11
CA PHE A 218 -5.03 5.51 -17.12
C PHE A 218 -3.54 5.76 -16.96
N SER A 219 -2.91 5.26 -15.89
CA SER A 219 -1.46 5.26 -15.73
C SER A 219 -0.87 3.87 -15.94
N TYR A 220 0.23 3.81 -16.68
CA TYR A 220 1.04 2.60 -16.90
C TYR A 220 2.50 2.81 -16.48
N GLU A 221 2.76 3.87 -15.73
CA GLU A 221 4.10 4.31 -15.35
C GLU A 221 4.46 3.82 -13.94
N GLY A 222 5.72 3.46 -13.72
CA GLY A 222 6.29 3.05 -12.43
C GLY A 222 7.40 3.97 -11.92
N ASN A 223 7.42 5.24 -12.36
CA ASN A 223 8.43 6.23 -12.00
C ASN A 223 7.79 7.51 -11.46
N PRO A 224 7.47 7.57 -10.15
CA PRO A 224 6.77 8.68 -9.51
C PRO A 224 7.56 10.00 -9.51
N SER A 225 8.87 9.95 -9.83
CA SER A 225 9.72 11.14 -10.04
C SER A 225 9.53 11.82 -11.40
N GLN A 226 8.75 11.25 -12.31
CA GLN A 226 8.48 11.83 -13.63
C GLN A 226 7.00 11.76 -14.04
N PHE A 227 6.23 10.84 -13.47
CA PHE A 227 4.86 10.56 -13.90
C PHE A 227 3.95 10.31 -12.70
N TRP A 228 2.65 10.54 -12.89
CA TRP A 228 1.61 9.89 -12.09
C TRP A 228 1.77 8.38 -12.26
N SER A 229 2.34 7.72 -11.26
CA SER A 229 2.69 6.31 -11.32
C SER A 229 1.61 5.48 -10.67
N LYS A 230 1.36 4.30 -11.24
CA LYS A 230 0.35 3.37 -10.74
C LYS A 230 0.85 2.67 -9.48
N ALA A 231 -0.03 2.54 -8.50
CA ALA A 231 0.22 1.75 -7.31
C ALA A 231 -1.06 1.08 -6.80
N SER A 232 -0.90 0.20 -5.82
CA SER A 232 -2.00 -0.38 -5.06
C SER A 232 -1.60 -0.54 -3.60
N THR A 233 -2.56 -0.32 -2.71
CA THR A 233 -2.44 -0.56 -1.27
C THR A 233 -2.29 -2.04 -0.91
N SER A 234 -2.37 -2.93 -1.89
CA SER A 234 -2.03 -4.35 -1.72
C SER A 234 -0.57 -4.68 -2.06
N ASP A 235 0.23 -3.68 -2.46
CA ASP A 235 1.61 -3.80 -2.96
C ASP A 235 1.87 -4.98 -3.93
N PRO A 236 1.11 -5.10 -5.04
CA PRO A 236 1.49 -6.04 -6.09
C PRO A 236 2.84 -5.64 -6.69
N VAL A 237 3.55 -6.64 -7.20
CA VAL A 237 4.83 -6.44 -7.90
C VAL A 237 4.67 -5.38 -9.00
N HIS A 238 5.60 -4.42 -9.03
CA HIS A 238 5.67 -3.27 -9.96
C HIS A 238 4.65 -2.15 -9.74
N ILE A 239 3.77 -2.26 -8.75
CA ILE A 239 2.78 -1.23 -8.38
C ILE A 239 2.70 -1.09 -6.85
N GLU A 240 3.87 -1.05 -6.22
CA GLU A 240 4.05 -0.90 -4.77
C GLU A 240 3.69 0.51 -4.28
N TRP A 241 3.15 0.62 -3.07
CA TRP A 241 2.73 1.86 -2.42
C TRP A 241 3.47 2.09 -1.10
N HIS A 242 3.43 1.13 -0.19
CA HIS A 242 3.96 1.30 1.17
C HIS A 242 5.48 1.50 1.23
N PRO A 243 6.31 0.84 0.40
CA PRO A 243 7.75 1.11 0.38
C PRO A 243 8.09 2.59 0.10
N PHE A 244 7.27 3.28 -0.70
CA PHE A 244 7.43 4.71 -0.92
C PHE A 244 7.00 5.53 0.29
N LEU A 245 5.90 5.17 0.96
CA LEU A 245 5.47 5.83 2.19
C LEU A 245 6.51 5.72 3.31
N ASP A 246 7.10 4.54 3.48
CA ASP A 246 8.14 4.29 4.48
C ASP A 246 9.35 5.21 4.26
N SER A 247 9.74 5.43 3.01
CA SER A 247 10.83 6.36 2.66
C SER A 247 10.56 7.81 3.07
N PHE A 248 9.29 8.17 3.26
CA PHE A 248 8.85 9.49 3.73
C PHE A 248 8.57 9.53 5.24
N GLY A 249 8.68 8.41 5.95
CA GLY A 249 8.26 8.27 7.34
C GLY A 249 6.75 8.44 7.51
N ILE A 250 5.97 8.04 6.50
CA ILE A 250 4.51 8.08 6.52
C ILE A 250 4.00 6.65 6.67
N GLU A 251 3.04 6.44 7.56
CA GLU A 251 2.27 5.20 7.61
C GLU A 251 0.85 5.44 7.09
N ASN A 252 0.40 4.60 6.17
CA ASN A 252 -0.99 4.57 5.76
C ASN A 252 -1.35 3.21 5.18
N TRP A 253 -2.33 2.55 5.80
CA TRP A 253 -2.81 1.24 5.35
C TRP A 253 -4.21 1.30 4.73
N GLN A 254 -4.69 2.49 4.35
CA GLN A 254 -6.04 2.66 3.81
C GLN A 254 -6.24 2.03 2.46
N SER A 255 -7.24 1.16 2.38
CA SER A 255 -7.66 0.53 1.13
C SER A 255 -7.89 1.58 0.03
N ASP A 256 -7.40 1.22 -1.16
CA ASP A 256 -7.74 1.83 -2.45
C ASP A 256 -9.00 1.24 -3.09
N TYR A 257 -9.78 0.48 -2.30
CA TYR A 257 -11.03 -0.17 -2.71
C TYR A 257 -10.86 -1.27 -3.75
N GLY A 258 -9.65 -1.82 -3.91
CA GLY A 258 -9.31 -2.78 -4.97
C GLY A 258 -9.30 -2.14 -6.35
N LYS A 259 -9.29 -0.80 -6.41
CA LYS A 259 -9.26 -0.02 -7.66
C LYS A 259 -7.86 0.50 -7.96
N GLY A 260 -6.89 0.30 -7.05
CA GLY A 260 -5.57 0.89 -7.18
C GLY A 260 -5.60 2.41 -7.04
N LEU A 261 -4.43 3.02 -7.06
CA LEU A 261 -4.24 4.46 -6.95
C LEU A 261 -3.15 4.92 -7.90
N ILE A 262 -3.02 6.23 -8.03
CA ILE A 262 -1.85 6.85 -8.66
C ILE A 262 -1.17 7.78 -7.66
N PHE A 263 0.13 7.96 -7.81
CA PHE A 263 0.89 8.88 -6.98
C PHE A 263 2.09 9.48 -7.73
N THR A 264 2.56 10.63 -7.25
CA THR A 264 3.77 11.28 -7.76
C THR A 264 4.24 12.37 -6.78
N TRP A 265 5.54 12.68 -6.83
CA TRP A 265 6.11 13.91 -6.25
C TRP A 265 6.73 14.82 -7.33
N ALA A 266 6.59 14.44 -8.60
CA ALA A 266 7.16 15.15 -9.72
C ALA A 266 6.32 16.37 -10.05
N MET A 267 6.92 17.56 -10.00
CA MET A 267 6.24 18.79 -10.38
C MET A 267 6.20 18.92 -11.91
N ARG A 268 7.33 18.63 -12.55
CA ARG A 268 7.49 18.77 -14.00
C ARG A 268 8.26 17.62 -14.62
N LYS A 269 7.97 17.36 -15.90
CA LYS A 269 8.75 16.51 -16.78
C LYS A 269 9.87 17.32 -17.41
N TYR A 270 11.10 16.84 -17.25
CA TYR A 270 12.28 17.51 -17.76
C TYR A 270 12.67 16.99 -19.16
N PRO A 271 13.19 17.86 -20.04
CA PRO A 271 13.66 17.46 -21.35
C PRO A 271 14.93 16.62 -21.25
N LYS A 272 15.05 15.54 -22.02
CA LYS A 272 16.27 14.70 -22.03
C LYS A 272 17.50 15.44 -22.55
N LYS A 273 17.32 16.36 -23.52
CA LYS A 273 18.39 17.18 -24.10
C LYS A 273 17.97 18.64 -24.09
N LEU A 274 18.92 19.52 -23.79
CA LEU A 274 18.72 20.97 -23.97
C LEU A 274 18.94 21.35 -25.45
N PRO A 275 18.32 22.44 -25.92
CA PRO A 275 18.66 23.02 -27.22
C PRO A 275 20.13 23.45 -27.25
N GLU A 276 20.82 23.21 -28.37
CA GLU A 276 22.27 23.51 -28.51
C GLU A 276 22.61 25.00 -28.33
N ALA A 277 21.66 25.91 -28.57
CA ALA A 277 21.84 27.35 -28.46
C ALA A 277 21.56 27.92 -27.04
N MET A 278 21.29 27.06 -26.05
CA MET A 278 20.97 27.52 -24.69
C MET A 278 22.23 27.95 -23.94
N SER A 279 22.27 29.20 -23.47
CA SER A 279 23.35 29.71 -22.64
C SER A 279 23.07 29.47 -21.14
N PRO A 280 24.09 29.14 -20.33
CA PRO A 280 23.95 29.06 -18.89
C PRO A 280 23.66 30.44 -18.29
N ILE A 281 22.86 30.47 -17.22
CA ILE A 281 22.62 31.66 -16.40
C ILE A 281 23.73 31.90 -15.38
N TYR A 282 24.47 30.84 -15.01
CA TYR A 282 25.71 30.90 -14.22
C TYR A 282 26.70 29.88 -14.77
N GLU A 283 27.97 30.26 -14.87
CA GLU A 283 29.05 29.43 -15.39
C GLU A 283 30.33 29.69 -14.60
N TRP A 284 31.00 28.61 -14.18
CA TRP A 284 32.35 28.63 -13.63
C TRP A 284 33.18 27.61 -14.41
N ASN A 285 34.10 28.11 -15.23
CA ASN A 285 35.05 27.29 -15.99
C ASN A 285 36.41 27.19 -15.29
N PHE A 286 36.57 27.91 -14.16
CA PHE A 286 37.78 27.97 -13.35
C PHE A 286 39.04 28.32 -14.13
N GLU A 287 38.92 28.96 -15.30
CA GLU A 287 40.08 29.47 -16.05
C GLU A 287 40.62 30.78 -15.45
N SER A 288 39.94 31.35 -14.45
CA SER A 288 40.29 32.58 -13.77
C SER A 288 40.42 32.39 -12.25
N LYS A 289 41.37 33.10 -11.62
CA LYS A 289 41.53 33.11 -10.15
C LYS A 289 40.27 33.59 -9.41
N ARG A 290 39.44 34.39 -10.09
CA ARG A 290 38.21 34.93 -9.52
C ARG A 290 37.22 33.82 -9.16
N ASP A 291 37.05 32.83 -10.03
CA ASP A 291 36.10 31.73 -9.80
C ASP A 291 36.49 30.93 -8.54
N ILE A 292 37.79 30.73 -8.34
CA ILE A 292 38.37 30.07 -7.17
C ILE A 292 38.13 30.89 -5.91
N GLU A 293 38.37 32.21 -5.96
CA GLU A 293 38.11 33.13 -4.85
C GLU A 293 36.62 33.22 -4.49
N GLU A 294 35.72 33.09 -5.46
CA GLU A 294 34.28 33.06 -5.20
C GLU A 294 33.88 31.80 -4.44
N TRP A 295 34.37 30.62 -4.85
CA TRP A 295 34.09 29.35 -4.18
C TRP A 295 34.76 29.22 -2.81
N SER A 296 35.98 29.74 -2.64
CA SER A 296 36.70 29.68 -1.36
C SER A 296 35.98 30.47 -0.25
N ARG A 297 35.32 31.59 -0.58
CA ARG A 297 34.53 32.36 0.41
C ARG A 297 33.35 31.60 1.02
N PHE A 298 32.83 30.60 0.33
CA PHE A 298 31.69 29.80 0.79
C PHE A 298 32.10 28.40 1.26
N THR A 299 33.34 27.99 1.01
CA THR A 299 33.91 26.71 1.42
C THR A 299 34.72 26.90 2.70
N PRO A 300 34.31 26.34 3.85
CA PRO A 300 35.06 26.51 5.09
C PRO A 300 36.46 25.88 5.03
N ASP A 301 37.47 26.63 5.47
CA ASP A 301 38.88 26.19 5.47
C ASP A 301 39.18 25.12 6.54
N ILE A 302 38.36 25.06 7.60
CA ILE A 302 38.48 24.10 8.69
C ILE A 302 37.14 23.39 8.88
N HIS A 303 37.14 22.08 8.69
CA HIS A 303 36.00 21.22 8.95
C HIS A 303 36.39 20.21 10.02
N TRP A 304 35.70 20.24 11.17
CA TRP A 304 35.87 19.24 12.22
C TRP A 304 37.33 19.05 12.66
N GLY A 305 38.07 20.15 12.79
CA GLY A 305 39.46 20.18 13.24
C GLY A 305 40.51 19.80 12.19
N VAL A 306 40.13 19.60 10.92
CA VAL A 306 41.06 19.30 9.82
C VAL A 306 41.03 20.42 8.78
N SER A 307 42.21 20.80 8.30
CA SER A 307 42.37 21.79 7.24
C SER A 307 41.98 21.24 5.87
N HIS A 308 41.29 22.08 5.11
CA HIS A 308 40.75 21.78 3.80
C HIS A 308 40.96 23.02 2.94
N GLU A 309 41.83 22.94 1.93
CA GLU A 309 42.27 24.13 1.18
C GLU A 309 41.72 24.11 -0.24
N VAL A 310 41.05 25.20 -0.64
CA VAL A 310 40.59 25.41 -2.02
C VAL A 310 41.67 26.16 -2.78
N VAL A 311 42.27 25.50 -3.78
CA VAL A 311 43.37 26.05 -4.58
C VAL A 311 43.09 25.92 -6.07
N PHE A 312 43.79 26.74 -6.87
CA PHE A 312 43.81 26.60 -8.31
C PHE A 312 44.87 25.57 -8.72
N ASP A 313 44.52 24.65 -9.62
CA ASP A 313 45.46 23.70 -10.22
C ASP A 313 45.79 24.13 -11.65
N ASP A 314 47.01 24.61 -11.88
CA ASP A 314 47.46 25.10 -13.18
C ASP A 314 47.52 23.99 -14.25
N GLU A 315 47.75 22.74 -13.87
CA GLU A 315 47.86 21.61 -14.80
C GLU A 315 46.49 21.14 -15.27
N GLN A 316 45.54 21.01 -14.34
CA GLN A 316 44.16 20.60 -14.65
C GLN A 316 43.30 21.79 -15.09
N LYS A 317 43.73 23.03 -14.86
CA LYS A 317 42.94 24.27 -15.03
C LYS A 317 41.57 24.20 -14.35
N ALA A 318 41.57 23.74 -13.10
CA ALA A 318 40.35 23.43 -12.36
C ALA A 318 40.47 23.89 -10.91
N LEU A 319 39.32 23.97 -10.23
CA LEU A 319 39.29 24.09 -8.78
C LEU A 319 39.76 22.78 -8.17
N LYS A 320 40.79 22.81 -7.33
CA LYS A 320 41.31 21.66 -6.59
C LYS A 320 41.10 21.86 -5.10
N VAL A 321 40.72 20.79 -4.42
CA VAL A 321 40.57 20.78 -2.97
C VAL A 321 41.32 19.62 -2.37
N GLU A 322 42.17 19.90 -1.38
CA GLU A 322 43.03 18.91 -0.72
C GLU A 322 42.66 18.77 0.76
N LEU A 323 42.42 17.53 1.18
CA LEU A 323 42.16 17.17 2.58
C LEU A 323 43.32 16.35 3.13
N TRP A 324 43.97 16.87 4.17
CA TRP A 324 45.21 16.33 4.76
C TRP A 324 45.02 15.60 6.10
N GLY A 325 43.77 15.32 6.48
CA GLY A 325 43.45 14.60 7.71
C GLY A 325 42.12 13.87 7.63
N SER A 326 41.94 12.88 8.50
CA SER A 326 40.67 12.16 8.66
C SER A 326 40.02 12.60 9.97
N SER A 327 38.75 12.97 9.91
CA SER A 327 37.97 13.41 11.05
C SER A 327 36.51 13.05 10.89
N TRP A 328 35.77 13.02 11.99
CA TRP A 328 34.32 12.89 11.98
C TRP A 328 33.66 14.03 11.19
N GLY A 329 32.53 13.75 10.54
CA GLY A 329 31.74 14.73 9.80
C GLY A 329 32.16 14.92 8.35
N TRP A 330 31.19 15.20 7.47
CA TRP A 330 31.44 15.43 6.03
C TRP A 330 32.08 16.80 5.78
N LYS A 331 33.01 16.85 4.82
CA LYS A 331 33.70 18.06 4.35
C LYS A 331 32.95 18.51 3.10
N THR A 332 32.81 19.81 2.93
CA THR A 332 31.92 20.35 1.89
C THR A 332 32.68 21.34 1.03
N ILE A 333 32.59 21.19 -0.29
CA ILE A 333 33.03 22.18 -1.26
C ILE A 333 31.77 22.87 -1.76
N ASN A 334 31.66 24.17 -1.49
CA ASN A 334 30.41 24.90 -1.64
C ASN A 334 30.52 25.93 -2.75
N SER A 335 29.57 25.88 -3.68
CA SER A 335 29.36 26.98 -4.63
C SER A 335 28.93 28.27 -3.91
N PRO A 336 29.09 29.43 -4.57
CA PRO A 336 28.37 30.64 -4.19
C PRO A 336 26.86 30.43 -4.14
N LEU A 337 26.14 31.27 -3.38
CA LEU A 337 24.68 31.25 -3.39
C LEU A 337 24.17 31.68 -4.78
N ILE A 338 23.44 30.80 -5.44
CA ILE A 338 22.84 30.99 -6.76
C ILE A 338 21.41 31.52 -6.57
N PRO A 339 21.09 32.76 -6.99
CA PRO A 339 19.73 33.26 -6.99
C PRO A 339 18.76 32.30 -7.70
N ALA A 340 17.66 31.98 -7.02
CA ALA A 340 16.69 31.01 -7.49
C ALA A 340 15.25 31.45 -7.21
N ASP A 341 14.34 31.02 -8.07
CA ASP A 341 12.90 31.22 -7.97
C ASP A 341 12.23 29.85 -7.81
N PRO A 342 11.34 29.66 -6.82
CA PRO A 342 10.67 28.38 -6.57
C PRO A 342 9.75 27.92 -7.70
N SER A 343 9.34 28.83 -8.59
CA SER A 343 8.55 28.52 -9.79
C SER A 343 9.39 28.04 -10.98
N LYS A 344 10.71 28.20 -10.91
CA LYS A 344 11.65 27.86 -12.00
C LYS A 344 12.30 26.50 -11.82
N VAL A 345 12.72 25.93 -12.94
CA VAL A 345 13.46 24.67 -12.99
C VAL A 345 14.86 24.93 -13.50
N TYR A 346 15.84 24.40 -12.77
CA TYR A 346 17.26 24.57 -13.06
C TYR A 346 17.87 23.25 -13.50
N ARG A 347 18.69 23.28 -14.57
CA ARG A 347 19.63 22.19 -14.89
C ARG A 347 21.01 22.58 -14.42
N VAL A 348 21.67 21.70 -13.70
CA VAL A 348 23.07 21.87 -13.30
C VAL A 348 23.91 20.81 -14.01
N GLU A 349 24.99 21.26 -14.63
CA GLU A 349 26.02 20.42 -15.23
C GLU A 349 27.36 20.75 -14.56
N LEU A 350 28.16 19.74 -14.23
CA LEU A 350 29.50 19.93 -13.66
C LEU A 350 30.40 18.73 -13.95
N LYS A 351 31.70 18.95 -13.93
CA LYS A 351 32.73 17.89 -13.98
C LYS A 351 33.39 17.74 -12.62
N VAL A 352 33.55 16.48 -12.19
CA VAL A 352 34.21 16.15 -10.92
C VAL A 352 35.21 15.02 -11.14
N LYS A 353 36.40 15.17 -10.56
CA LYS A 353 37.49 14.17 -10.55
C LYS A 353 37.99 13.98 -9.12
N GLY A 354 38.48 12.79 -8.80
CA GLY A 354 38.94 12.47 -7.44
C GLY A 354 40.20 11.63 -7.43
N MET A 355 41.09 11.88 -6.47
CA MET A 355 42.26 11.05 -6.17
C MET A 355 42.26 10.73 -4.68
N ASN A 356 42.29 9.44 -4.35
CA ASN A 356 42.07 8.95 -2.99
C ASN A 356 40.79 9.52 -2.35
N ALA A 357 39.81 9.97 -3.14
CA ALA A 357 38.64 10.65 -2.60
C ALA A 357 37.75 9.65 -1.84
N HIS A 358 37.07 10.09 -0.80
CA HIS A 358 36.19 9.21 -0.02
C HIS A 358 34.73 9.64 -0.19
N GLU A 359 33.96 8.75 -0.82
CA GLU A 359 32.50 8.84 -0.98
C GLU A 359 32.00 10.22 -1.41
N VAL A 360 32.55 10.74 -2.50
CA VAL A 360 32.15 12.02 -3.09
C VAL A 360 30.70 11.95 -3.55
N HIS A 361 29.88 12.87 -3.08
CA HIS A 361 28.48 12.99 -3.47
C HIS A 361 28.00 14.44 -3.50
N ILE A 362 26.92 14.69 -4.23
CA ILE A 362 26.40 16.03 -4.48
C ILE A 362 25.09 16.22 -3.75
N LYS A 363 24.95 17.39 -3.12
CA LYS A 363 23.72 17.88 -2.52
C LYS A 363 23.40 19.27 -3.05
N ILE A 364 22.12 19.62 -3.03
CA ILE A 364 21.66 20.99 -3.25
C ILE A 364 20.93 21.48 -2.01
N PHE A 365 21.25 22.70 -1.58
CA PHE A 365 20.64 23.32 -0.41
C PHE A 365 19.84 24.56 -0.83
N GLU A 366 18.70 24.75 -0.17
CA GLU A 366 17.81 25.88 -0.39
C GLU A 366 17.94 26.88 0.76
N PHE A 367 17.99 28.17 0.43
CA PHE A 367 18.08 29.26 1.40
C PHE A 367 17.01 30.30 1.13
N ASP A 368 16.53 30.94 2.20
CA ASP A 368 15.57 32.04 2.11
C ASP A 368 16.23 33.38 1.71
N GLU A 369 15.42 34.45 1.65
CA GLU A 369 15.88 35.80 1.33
C GLU A 369 16.96 36.32 2.30
N ASN A 370 16.89 35.89 3.58
CA ASN A 370 17.85 36.23 4.63
C ASN A 370 19.08 35.31 4.63
N ARG A 371 19.21 34.40 3.64
CA ARG A 371 20.28 33.39 3.54
C ARG A 371 20.26 32.39 4.69
N THR A 372 19.10 32.17 5.30
CA THR A 372 18.88 31.13 6.29
C THR A 372 18.61 29.81 5.58
N LEU A 373 19.24 28.73 6.04
CA LEU A 373 19.05 27.42 5.46
C LEU A 373 17.61 26.92 5.66
N LEU A 374 16.95 26.54 4.56
CA LEU A 374 15.59 26.00 4.56
C LEU A 374 15.57 24.47 4.49
N SER A 375 16.32 23.89 3.55
CA SER A 375 16.33 22.45 3.28
C SER A 375 17.61 22.05 2.52
N GLY A 376 17.90 20.74 2.50
CA GLY A 376 18.98 20.17 1.72
C GLY A 376 18.56 18.82 1.14
N LYS A 377 18.92 18.57 -0.12
CA LYS A 377 18.56 17.35 -0.85
C LYS A 377 19.80 16.67 -1.41
N TYR A 378 19.90 15.36 -1.18
CA TYR A 378 20.88 14.52 -1.86
C TYR A 378 20.50 14.35 -3.33
N ILE A 379 21.46 14.62 -4.23
CA ILE A 379 21.25 14.50 -5.67
C ILE A 379 21.78 13.16 -6.18
N THR A 380 23.08 12.93 -6.04
CA THR A 380 23.73 11.72 -6.56
C THR A 380 25.08 11.48 -5.93
N GLY A 381 25.51 10.21 -5.93
CA GLY A 381 26.90 9.84 -5.67
C GLY A 381 27.75 10.08 -6.90
N VAL A 382 29.02 10.44 -6.71
CA VAL A 382 29.99 10.70 -7.77
C VAL A 382 31.02 9.57 -7.82
N GLY A 383 31.64 9.22 -6.68
CA GLY A 383 32.63 8.15 -6.61
C GLY A 383 33.45 8.12 -5.33
N SER A 384 34.18 7.03 -5.13
CA SER A 384 35.13 6.82 -4.03
C SER A 384 36.42 6.20 -4.60
N GLY A 385 37.56 6.44 -3.97
CA GLY A 385 38.90 6.16 -4.48
C GLY A 385 39.37 7.17 -5.54
N THR A 386 40.22 6.70 -6.45
CA THR A 386 40.72 7.50 -7.57
C THR A 386 39.85 7.27 -8.80
N PHE A 387 39.31 8.35 -9.37
CA PHE A 387 38.47 8.31 -10.56
C PHE A 387 38.73 9.54 -11.42
N ASP A 388 38.73 9.34 -12.74
CA ASP A 388 38.90 10.42 -13.71
C ASP A 388 37.63 11.28 -13.85
N TRP A 389 37.70 12.35 -14.62
CA TRP A 389 36.60 13.29 -14.85
C TRP A 389 35.26 12.63 -15.17
N LYS A 390 34.26 12.89 -14.33
CA LYS A 390 32.86 12.50 -14.54
C LYS A 390 32.02 13.74 -14.75
N THR A 391 31.24 13.77 -15.83
CA THR A 391 30.21 14.79 -16.03
C THR A 391 28.94 14.36 -15.31
N ILE A 392 28.44 15.23 -14.44
CA ILE A 392 27.20 15.04 -13.71
C ILE A 392 26.19 16.06 -14.21
N THR A 393 24.98 15.60 -14.51
CA THR A 393 23.86 16.44 -14.94
C THR A 393 22.65 16.10 -14.11
N PHE A 394 21.99 17.12 -13.55
CA PHE A 394 20.74 16.93 -12.84
C PHE A 394 19.81 18.13 -12.98
N ASP A 395 18.51 17.87 -12.85
CA ASP A 395 17.47 18.88 -12.86
C ASP A 395 16.93 19.08 -11.44
N TYR A 396 16.66 20.32 -11.08
CA TYR A 396 16.16 20.67 -9.77
C TYR A 396 15.16 21.83 -9.84
N GLN A 397 14.01 21.63 -9.21
CA GLN A 397 13.06 22.68 -8.90
C GLN A 397 13.07 22.86 -7.38
N PRO A 398 13.20 24.09 -6.84
CA PRO A 398 13.15 24.30 -5.40
C PRO A 398 11.88 23.71 -4.77
N GLU A 399 12.01 23.04 -3.64
CA GLU A 399 10.89 22.36 -2.98
C GLU A 399 10.18 23.28 -1.98
N ASN A 400 10.83 24.37 -1.55
CA ASN A 400 10.29 25.35 -0.62
C ASN A 400 9.90 26.66 -1.34
N GLU A 401 8.68 27.16 -1.09
CA GLU A 401 8.18 28.42 -1.68
C GLU A 401 8.95 29.67 -1.23
N ASN A 402 9.64 29.59 -0.09
CA ASN A 402 10.43 30.69 0.45
C ASN A 402 11.86 30.71 -0.10
N THR A 403 12.24 29.75 -0.94
CA THR A 403 13.59 29.68 -1.51
C THR A 403 13.89 30.87 -2.39
N ARG A 404 15.04 31.49 -2.14
CA ARG A 404 15.60 32.60 -2.93
C ARG A 404 17.01 32.31 -3.41
N TYR A 405 17.71 31.37 -2.79
CA TYR A 405 19.01 30.93 -3.25
C TYR A 405 19.15 29.42 -3.18
N LEU A 406 19.90 28.87 -4.13
CA LEU A 406 20.37 27.50 -4.13
C LEU A 406 21.87 27.49 -3.87
N GLN A 407 22.36 26.42 -3.26
CA GLN A 407 23.78 26.15 -3.15
C GLN A 407 24.05 24.71 -3.53
N LEU A 408 24.85 24.54 -4.58
CA LEU A 408 25.47 23.26 -4.92
C LEU A 408 26.59 22.99 -3.90
N GLN A 409 26.54 21.83 -3.24
CA GLN A 409 27.57 21.38 -2.31
C GLN A 409 28.07 19.98 -2.68
N ILE A 410 29.39 19.82 -2.74
CA ILE A 410 30.07 18.54 -2.97
C ILE A 410 30.61 18.05 -1.63
N TRP A 411 30.11 16.92 -1.15
CA TRP A 411 30.41 16.36 0.15
C TRP A 411 31.41 15.21 0.02
N HIS A 412 32.39 15.15 0.92
CA HIS A 412 33.42 14.10 0.92
C HIS A 412 34.11 13.90 2.28
N GLY A 413 34.91 12.84 2.41
CA GLY A 413 35.97 12.75 3.43
C GLY A 413 35.51 12.49 4.87
N HIS A 414 34.28 12.03 5.12
CA HIS A 414 33.83 11.63 6.45
C HIS A 414 34.62 10.40 6.93
N GLU A 415 35.42 10.54 7.99
CA GLU A 415 36.24 9.46 8.57
C GLU A 415 36.95 8.62 7.51
N THR A 416 37.53 9.30 6.52
CA THR A 416 38.14 8.66 5.35
C THR A 416 39.18 7.61 5.75
N ASP A 417 39.05 6.43 5.13
CA ASP A 417 39.99 5.31 5.16
C ASP A 417 40.99 5.37 3.99
N LYS A 418 40.87 6.38 3.11
CA LYS A 418 41.69 6.52 1.91
C LYS A 418 43.00 7.25 2.20
N PRO A 419 44.08 6.98 1.42
CA PRO A 419 45.36 7.67 1.60
C PRO A 419 45.23 9.19 1.52
N LEU A 420 45.94 9.90 2.39
CA LEU A 420 45.98 11.35 2.37
C LEU A 420 47.13 11.85 1.47
N PRO A 421 46.97 12.98 0.76
CA PRO A 421 45.77 13.79 0.72
C PRO A 421 44.63 13.15 -0.10
N ASN A 422 43.38 13.34 0.33
CA ASN A 422 42.22 13.13 -0.53
C ASN A 422 42.07 14.39 -1.37
N ILE A 423 42.08 14.25 -2.71
CA ILE A 423 42.02 15.39 -3.63
C ILE A 423 40.76 15.30 -4.49
N ILE A 424 40.06 16.41 -4.62
CA ILE A 424 38.90 16.57 -5.50
C ILE A 424 39.14 17.73 -6.44
N TRP A 425 38.88 17.52 -7.74
CA TRP A 425 38.83 18.60 -8.72
C TRP A 425 37.39 18.82 -9.21
N ILE A 426 37.04 20.09 -9.42
CA ILE A 426 35.75 20.53 -9.95
C ILE A 426 36.01 21.45 -11.14
N ASP A 427 35.29 21.21 -12.23
CA ASP A 427 35.39 22.01 -13.45
C ASP A 427 34.02 22.15 -14.16
N ASP A 428 33.91 23.10 -15.09
CA ASP A 428 32.81 23.26 -16.06
C ASP A 428 31.42 23.26 -15.41
N VAL A 429 31.26 24.04 -14.34
CA VAL A 429 29.99 24.14 -13.60
C VAL A 429 29.06 25.11 -14.32
N LYS A 430 27.94 24.62 -14.84
CA LYS A 430 26.94 25.38 -15.58
C LYS A 430 25.57 25.21 -14.97
N VAL A 431 24.84 26.31 -14.86
CA VAL A 431 23.45 26.33 -14.39
C VAL A 431 22.58 26.95 -15.48
N TYR A 432 21.51 26.27 -15.86
CA TYR A 432 20.56 26.71 -16.89
C TYR A 432 19.17 26.89 -16.29
N ASP A 433 18.44 27.92 -16.70
CA ASP A 433 16.98 28.02 -16.47
C ASP A 433 16.25 27.27 -17.60
N ILE A 434 15.72 26.09 -17.28
CA ILE A 434 15.07 25.20 -18.25
C ILE A 434 13.55 25.29 -18.20
N THR A 435 12.99 26.23 -17.43
CA THR A 435 11.55 26.30 -17.11
C THR A 435 10.66 26.20 -18.34
N ASN A 436 10.99 26.93 -19.42
CA ASN A 436 10.22 26.96 -20.66
C ASN A 436 10.27 25.68 -21.50
N TYR A 437 11.15 24.73 -21.13
CA TYR A 437 11.33 23.45 -21.81
C TYR A 437 10.76 22.28 -21.01
N THR A 438 10.19 22.56 -19.84
CA THR A 438 9.54 21.58 -18.98
C THR A 438 8.05 21.49 -19.28
N LYS A 439 7.44 20.34 -18.96
CA LYS A 439 5.98 20.16 -19.04
C LYS A 439 5.42 19.81 -17.67
N PRO A 440 4.19 20.24 -17.32
CA PRO A 440 3.55 19.81 -16.08
C PRO A 440 3.36 18.29 -16.08
N VAL A 441 3.41 17.69 -14.89
CA VAL A 441 3.09 16.27 -14.71
C VAL A 441 1.59 16.13 -14.62
N THR A 442 0.98 15.75 -15.75
CA THR A 442 -0.47 15.58 -15.86
C THR A 442 -0.87 14.14 -16.18
N LEU A 443 -2.08 13.77 -15.80
CA LEU A 443 -2.78 12.56 -16.22
C LEU A 443 -4.15 12.94 -16.80
N GLU A 444 -4.45 12.46 -17.99
CA GLU A 444 -5.76 12.66 -18.63
C GLU A 444 -6.66 11.44 -18.38
N ILE A 445 -7.89 11.70 -17.93
CA ILE A 445 -8.88 10.69 -17.57
C ILE A 445 -10.14 10.98 -18.41
N PRO A 446 -10.27 10.37 -19.61
CA PRO A 446 -11.44 10.55 -20.45
C PRO A 446 -12.65 9.78 -19.88
N PHE A 447 -13.84 10.36 -20.03
CA PHE A 447 -15.11 9.71 -19.68
C PHE A 447 -16.24 10.23 -20.58
N GLU A 448 -17.40 9.58 -20.54
CA GLU A 448 -18.55 9.95 -21.37
C GLU A 448 -19.82 9.93 -20.52
N VAL A 449 -20.63 10.98 -20.59
CA VAL A 449 -21.94 11.06 -19.94
C VAL A 449 -23.04 10.91 -20.98
N ASP A 450 -24.08 10.15 -20.63
CA ASP A 450 -25.16 9.76 -21.53
C ASP A 450 -26.30 10.79 -21.64
N LYS A 451 -26.33 11.76 -20.71
CA LYS A 451 -27.34 12.81 -20.59
C LYS A 451 -26.69 14.14 -20.18
N THR A 452 -27.20 15.24 -20.74
CA THR A 452 -26.91 16.59 -20.23
C THR A 452 -27.59 16.78 -18.87
N ASP A 453 -26.81 16.98 -17.81
CA ASP A 453 -27.31 17.19 -16.45
C ASP A 453 -26.29 17.94 -15.58
N ASN A 454 -26.69 18.31 -14.36
CA ASN A 454 -25.75 18.76 -13.33
C ASN A 454 -25.18 17.55 -12.60
N TYR A 455 -23.86 17.40 -12.63
CA TYR A 455 -23.11 16.35 -11.95
C TYR A 455 -22.28 16.94 -10.83
N ARG A 456 -22.37 16.36 -9.64
CA ARG A 456 -21.46 16.66 -8.54
C ARG A 456 -20.20 15.80 -8.66
N LEU A 457 -19.05 16.45 -8.65
CA LEU A 457 -17.74 15.81 -8.79
C LEU A 457 -17.11 15.64 -7.41
N PHE A 458 -16.72 14.41 -7.08
CA PHE A 458 -15.96 14.09 -5.88
C PHE A 458 -14.60 13.50 -6.25
N ILE A 459 -13.61 13.75 -5.39
CA ILE A 459 -12.28 13.15 -5.48
C ILE A 459 -11.94 12.46 -4.16
N ARG A 460 -11.32 11.28 -4.25
CA ARG A 460 -10.65 10.64 -3.13
C ARG A 460 -9.15 10.75 -3.28
N TYR A 461 -8.52 11.56 -2.44
CA TYR A 461 -7.08 11.81 -2.47
C TYR A 461 -6.43 11.57 -1.12
N PHE A 462 -5.12 11.38 -1.12
CA PHE A 462 -4.32 11.16 0.07
C PHE A 462 -3.79 12.48 0.63
N LYS A 463 -4.41 12.98 1.71
CA LYS A 463 -3.84 14.09 2.47
C LYS A 463 -2.73 13.56 3.38
N ASN A 464 -1.58 14.24 3.40
CA ASN A 464 -0.40 13.75 4.10
C ASN A 464 0.63 14.85 4.40
N GLN A 465 1.56 14.55 5.31
CA GLN A 465 2.57 15.51 5.79
C GLN A 465 3.58 15.96 4.72
N LYS A 466 3.82 15.12 3.71
CA LYS A 466 4.68 15.44 2.54
C LYS A 466 3.88 15.92 1.33
N GLY A 467 2.56 16.08 1.49
CA GLY A 467 1.69 16.63 0.47
C GLY A 467 2.07 18.06 0.12
N GLY A 468 1.46 18.55 -0.95
CA GLY A 468 1.53 19.94 -1.37
C GLY A 468 0.18 20.34 -1.93
N SER A 469 0.04 20.21 -3.24
CA SER A 469 -1.20 20.53 -3.94
C SER A 469 -1.30 19.86 -5.30
N ILE A 470 -2.54 19.60 -5.70
CA ILE A 470 -2.92 19.13 -7.03
C ILE A 470 -3.90 20.12 -7.66
N ARG A 471 -4.01 20.08 -8.98
CA ARG A 471 -5.01 20.83 -9.72
C ARG A 471 -5.81 19.88 -10.60
N VAL A 472 -7.13 19.96 -10.53
CA VAL A 472 -8.06 19.15 -11.29
C VAL A 472 -8.75 20.07 -12.28
N TYR A 473 -8.76 19.71 -13.56
CA TYR A 473 -9.51 20.42 -14.59
C TYR A 473 -10.64 19.54 -15.07
N LEU A 474 -11.87 20.04 -15.01
CA LEU A 474 -13.04 19.46 -15.67
C LEU A 474 -13.47 20.45 -16.76
N ASP A 475 -13.34 20.03 -18.03
CA ASP A 475 -13.56 20.88 -19.21
C ASP A 475 -12.94 22.29 -19.07
N GLU A 476 -11.64 22.31 -18.77
CA GLU A 476 -10.81 23.52 -18.65
C GLU A 476 -11.00 24.38 -17.39
N THR A 477 -11.99 24.10 -16.53
CA THR A 477 -12.16 24.82 -15.25
C THR A 477 -11.20 24.27 -14.19
N PRO A 478 -10.21 25.04 -13.69
CA PRO A 478 -9.25 24.55 -12.71
C PRO A 478 -9.80 24.60 -11.28
N ILE A 479 -9.63 23.50 -10.55
CA ILE A 479 -9.97 23.34 -9.15
C ILE A 479 -8.68 23.01 -8.41
N TYR A 480 -8.34 23.81 -7.41
CA TYR A 480 -7.09 23.65 -6.65
C TYR A 480 -7.36 22.94 -5.33
N ILE A 481 -6.59 21.89 -5.04
CA ILE A 481 -6.74 21.07 -3.84
C ILE A 481 -5.43 21.06 -3.07
N LYS A 482 -5.49 21.38 -1.78
CA LYS A 482 -4.36 21.29 -0.86
C LYS A 482 -4.30 19.89 -0.26
N THR A 483 -3.18 19.21 -0.47
CA THR A 483 -2.96 17.85 -0.01
C THR A 483 -2.03 17.76 1.20
N ARG A 484 -1.29 18.83 1.50
CA ARG A 484 -0.46 18.92 2.72
C ARG A 484 -1.34 19.03 3.96
N ASP A 485 -1.24 18.06 4.85
CA ASP A 485 -1.99 17.99 6.11
C ASP A 485 -1.16 17.34 7.24
N GLN A 486 -1.54 17.52 8.50
CA GLN A 486 -0.87 16.86 9.63
C GLN A 486 -1.14 15.35 9.66
N LEU A 487 -2.33 14.94 9.23
CA LEU A 487 -2.78 13.56 9.19
C LEU A 487 -2.42 12.92 7.85
N ASN A 488 -2.17 11.61 7.88
CA ASN A 488 -1.85 10.81 6.70
C ASN A 488 -3.04 9.89 6.38
N LYS A 489 -4.00 10.38 5.60
CA LYS A 489 -5.18 9.58 5.24
C LYS A 489 -5.82 9.92 3.90
N PHE A 490 -6.47 8.93 3.29
CA PHE A 490 -7.40 9.16 2.19
C PHE A 490 -8.67 9.84 2.71
N VAL A 491 -9.11 10.87 2.01
CA VAL A 491 -10.34 11.61 2.27
C VAL A 491 -11.11 11.83 0.97
N TRP A 492 -12.43 11.88 1.08
CA TRP A 492 -13.31 12.34 0.01
C TRP A 492 -13.51 13.84 0.13
N GLU A 493 -13.40 14.55 -1.00
CA GLU A 493 -13.69 15.98 -1.09
C GLU A 493 -14.70 16.22 -2.22
N ASP A 494 -15.67 17.09 -1.94
CA ASP A 494 -16.66 17.56 -2.90
C ASP A 494 -16.10 18.76 -3.67
N LEU A 495 -15.90 18.59 -4.97
CA LEU A 495 -15.36 19.63 -5.84
C LEU A 495 -16.46 20.53 -6.44
N GLY A 496 -17.73 20.27 -6.11
CA GLY A 496 -18.88 21.05 -6.53
C GLY A 496 -19.69 20.41 -7.66
N ALA A 497 -20.74 21.13 -8.07
CA ALA A 497 -21.65 20.74 -9.14
C ALA A 497 -21.29 21.41 -10.46
N PHE A 498 -21.26 20.62 -11.54
CA PHE A 498 -20.89 21.03 -12.89
C PHE A 498 -21.97 20.62 -13.86
N LYS A 499 -22.39 21.55 -14.72
CA LYS A 499 -23.27 21.20 -15.83
C LYS A 499 -22.46 20.55 -16.94
N LEU A 500 -22.70 19.26 -17.19
CA LEU A 500 -22.05 18.51 -18.27
C LEU A 500 -23.05 18.29 -19.40
N GLU A 501 -22.61 18.49 -20.63
CA GLU A 501 -23.41 18.17 -21.81
C GLU A 501 -23.33 16.68 -22.13
N LYS A 502 -24.30 16.11 -22.84
CA LYS A 502 -24.19 14.73 -23.30
C LYS A 502 -22.98 14.57 -24.22
N GLY A 503 -22.09 13.62 -23.91
CA GLY A 503 -20.95 13.26 -24.75
C GLY A 503 -19.65 13.08 -23.98
N LYS A 504 -18.54 13.27 -24.68
CA LYS A 504 -17.20 13.02 -24.18
C LYS A 504 -16.67 14.20 -23.38
N HIS A 505 -16.12 13.90 -22.22
CA HIS A 505 -15.47 14.83 -21.31
C HIS A 505 -14.13 14.28 -20.88
N LYS A 506 -13.36 15.10 -20.18
CA LYS A 506 -12.12 14.64 -19.55
C LYS A 506 -11.85 15.36 -18.25
N ILE A 507 -11.25 14.63 -17.32
CA ILE A 507 -10.56 15.19 -16.17
C ILE A 507 -9.07 15.24 -16.51
N LEU A 508 -8.46 16.41 -16.35
CA LEU A 508 -6.99 16.54 -16.35
C LEU A 508 -6.53 16.71 -14.90
N LEU A 509 -5.69 15.79 -14.42
CA LEU A 509 -5.11 15.86 -13.08
C LEU A 509 -3.64 16.31 -13.19
N GLU A 510 -3.30 17.43 -12.59
CA GLU A 510 -1.95 18.00 -12.54
C GLU A 510 -1.37 17.88 -11.13
N ASN A 511 -0.13 17.38 -11.04
CA ASN A 511 0.64 17.50 -9.81
C ASN A 511 1.33 18.85 -9.77
N VAL A 512 0.87 19.76 -8.89
CA VAL A 512 1.47 21.10 -8.80
C VAL A 512 2.74 21.04 -7.96
N ARG A 513 2.69 20.39 -6.78
CA ARG A 513 3.84 20.20 -5.89
C ARG A 513 3.59 19.19 -4.79
N GLY A 514 4.67 18.66 -4.21
CA GLY A 514 4.64 17.73 -3.08
C GLY A 514 4.26 16.30 -3.48
N PHE A 515 4.30 15.41 -2.49
CA PHE A 515 3.94 14.01 -2.65
C PHE A 515 2.43 13.82 -2.57
N ASN A 516 1.81 13.53 -3.72
CA ASN A 516 0.37 13.45 -3.87
C ASN A 516 -0.06 12.08 -4.40
N ALA A 517 -1.19 11.59 -3.90
CA ALA A 517 -1.82 10.37 -4.39
C ALA A 517 -3.33 10.57 -4.55
N VAL A 518 -3.90 9.96 -5.59
CA VAL A 518 -5.33 10.01 -5.90
C VAL A 518 -5.81 8.58 -6.16
N ASN A 519 -6.89 8.19 -5.48
CA ASN A 519 -7.47 6.86 -5.61
C ASN A 519 -8.64 6.84 -6.59
N LEU A 520 -9.62 7.73 -6.46
CA LEU A 520 -10.86 7.72 -7.26
C LEU A 520 -11.38 9.12 -7.55
N PHE A 521 -12.19 9.21 -8.60
CA PHE A 521 -13.20 10.25 -8.75
C PHE A 521 -14.59 9.62 -8.79
N ALA A 522 -15.60 10.35 -8.34
CA ALA A 522 -17.00 9.98 -8.51
C ALA A 522 -17.76 11.15 -9.13
N LEU A 523 -18.52 10.88 -10.19
CA LEU A 523 -19.49 11.81 -10.74
C LEU A 523 -20.89 11.27 -10.46
N VAL A 524 -21.70 12.08 -9.79
CA VAL A 524 -23.07 11.73 -9.41
C VAL A 524 -24.02 12.81 -9.94
N PRO A 525 -25.08 12.47 -10.68
CA PRO A 525 -26.13 13.44 -10.99
C PRO A 525 -26.67 14.07 -9.71
N GLU A 526 -26.79 15.40 -9.67
CA GLU A 526 -27.15 16.14 -8.44
C GLU A 526 -28.49 15.63 -7.84
N THR A 527 -29.46 15.33 -8.70
CA THR A 527 -30.75 14.78 -8.23
C THR A 527 -30.64 13.40 -7.60
N GLU A 528 -29.71 12.58 -8.07
CA GLU A 528 -29.46 11.24 -7.52
C GLU A 528 -28.69 11.32 -6.21
N TYR A 529 -27.72 12.24 -6.14
CA TYR A 529 -27.00 12.56 -4.90
C TYR A 529 -27.95 13.00 -3.78
N GLN A 530 -28.89 13.92 -4.06
CA GLN A 530 -29.86 14.37 -3.05
C GLN A 530 -30.79 13.24 -2.58
N LYS A 531 -31.25 12.37 -3.49
CA LYS A 531 -32.05 11.19 -3.12
C LYS A 531 -31.27 10.22 -2.23
N ALA A 532 -30.03 9.90 -2.61
CA ALA A 532 -29.15 9.03 -1.84
C ALA A 532 -28.89 9.58 -0.44
N ARG A 533 -28.75 10.91 -0.33
CA ARG A 533 -28.62 11.61 0.94
C ARG A 533 -29.86 11.47 1.80
N GLU A 534 -31.05 11.82 1.29
CA GLU A 534 -32.32 11.69 2.01
C GLU A 534 -32.58 10.25 2.47
N GLU A 535 -32.29 9.26 1.62
CA GLU A 535 -32.46 7.84 1.93
C GLU A 535 -31.63 7.41 3.14
N ILE A 536 -30.34 7.79 3.16
CA ILE A 536 -29.44 7.44 4.26
C ILE A 536 -29.73 8.29 5.51
N GLU A 537 -30.07 9.57 5.40
CA GLU A 537 -30.51 10.38 6.54
C GLU A 537 -31.73 9.76 7.25
N ASN A 538 -32.71 9.29 6.48
CA ASN A 538 -33.88 8.58 7.00
C ASN A 538 -33.49 7.24 7.63
N LEU A 539 -32.59 6.48 6.99
CA LEU A 539 -32.13 5.19 7.50
C LEU A 539 -31.43 5.33 8.86
N LEU A 540 -30.65 6.38 9.05
CA LEU A 540 -29.88 6.60 10.28
C LEU A 540 -30.77 7.06 11.46
N GLN A 541 -31.96 7.64 11.22
CA GLN A 541 -32.83 8.13 12.29
C GLN A 541 -33.10 7.08 13.37
N ASN A 542 -33.38 5.84 12.93
CA ASN A 542 -33.73 4.73 13.82
C ASN A 542 -32.54 3.86 14.25
N LYS A 543 -31.30 4.23 13.91
CA LYS A 543 -30.08 3.46 14.21
C LYS A 543 -29.20 4.16 15.21
N THR A 544 -28.48 3.42 16.03
CA THR A 544 -27.42 3.99 16.86
C THR A 544 -26.24 4.36 15.96
N VAL A 545 -25.84 5.63 15.95
CA VAL A 545 -24.69 6.14 15.19
C VAL A 545 -23.49 6.29 16.13
N ILE A 546 -22.37 5.68 15.80
CA ILE A 546 -21.11 5.70 16.57
C ILE A 546 -20.00 6.28 15.69
N TYR A 547 -19.30 7.30 16.19
CA TYR A 547 -18.07 7.84 15.63
C TYR A 547 -16.88 7.38 16.48
N ILE A 548 -15.81 6.88 15.84
CA ILE A 548 -14.58 6.44 16.50
C ILE A 548 -13.40 7.24 15.95
N PHE A 549 -12.57 7.75 16.85
CA PHE A 549 -11.35 8.47 16.53
C PHE A 549 -10.19 7.90 17.33
N GLU A 550 -9.23 7.28 16.64
CA GLU A 550 -7.93 6.94 17.23
C GLU A 550 -7.11 8.24 17.37
N ALA A 551 -6.53 8.46 18.54
CA ALA A 551 -5.94 9.76 18.86
C ALA A 551 -4.76 10.11 17.94
N GLU A 552 -3.94 9.13 17.57
CA GLU A 552 -2.71 9.28 16.80
C GLU A 552 -2.94 9.44 15.30
N SER A 553 -4.02 8.86 14.77
CA SER A 553 -4.26 8.77 13.32
C SER A 553 -5.48 9.57 12.86
N ASP A 554 -6.46 9.82 13.73
CA ASP A 554 -7.69 10.52 13.39
C ASP A 554 -7.86 11.89 14.04
N LEU A 555 -7.12 12.24 15.10
CA LEU A 555 -7.19 13.57 15.71
C LEU A 555 -6.00 14.46 15.27
N TYR A 556 -6.34 15.70 14.89
CA TYR A 556 -5.35 16.77 14.81
C TYR A 556 -4.82 17.08 16.20
N ARG A 557 -3.57 17.52 16.31
CA ARG A 557 -2.89 17.67 17.60
C ARG A 557 -1.83 18.75 17.62
N GLU A 558 -1.59 19.30 18.80
CA GLU A 558 -0.56 20.31 19.07
C GLU A 558 0.11 20.01 20.42
N ASN A 559 1.42 20.31 20.53
CA ASN A 559 2.25 20.05 21.71
C ASN A 559 2.05 18.62 22.25
N SER A 560 2.24 17.62 21.39
CA SER A 560 2.02 16.22 21.70
C SER A 560 3.05 15.35 20.98
N GLU A 561 3.15 14.09 21.39
CA GLU A 561 3.93 13.05 20.70
C GLU A 561 3.14 11.74 20.63
N THR A 562 3.31 11.01 19.54
CA THR A 562 2.79 9.65 19.42
C THR A 562 3.73 8.71 20.16
N ILE A 563 3.19 7.87 21.03
CA ILE A 563 3.93 6.85 21.80
C ILE A 563 3.43 5.46 21.39
N LYS A 564 4.33 4.48 21.43
CA LYS A 564 3.97 3.07 21.26
C LYS A 564 3.54 2.50 22.59
N ASP A 565 2.36 1.90 22.64
CA ASP A 565 1.81 1.24 23.82
C ASP A 565 1.00 0.03 23.39
N PHE A 566 1.44 -1.17 23.75
CA PHE A 566 0.77 -2.42 23.39
C PHE A 566 -0.61 -2.58 24.01
N ASN A 567 -0.96 -1.80 25.04
CA ASN A 567 -2.28 -1.79 25.66
C ASN A 567 -3.24 -0.75 25.04
N ALA A 568 -2.72 0.14 24.19
CA ALA A 568 -3.50 1.11 23.44
C ALA A 568 -4.19 0.46 22.23
N SER A 569 -5.32 1.01 21.79
CA SER A 569 -5.91 0.60 20.51
C SER A 569 -4.90 0.87 19.39
N ASN A 570 -4.78 -0.10 18.49
CA ASN A 570 -3.80 -0.09 17.40
C ASN A 570 -2.32 0.01 17.80
N GLY A 571 -2.00 -0.15 19.09
CA GLY A 571 -0.61 -0.21 19.58
C GLY A 571 0.06 1.16 19.77
N GLU A 572 -0.69 2.26 19.64
CA GLU A 572 -0.19 3.62 19.76
C GLU A 572 -1.17 4.52 20.52
N ALA A 573 -0.65 5.54 21.19
CA ALA A 573 -1.44 6.56 21.88
C ALA A 573 -0.80 7.94 21.72
N VAL A 574 -1.54 9.00 22.06
CA VAL A 574 -1.04 10.37 22.05
C VAL A 574 -0.70 10.82 23.46
N LYS A 575 0.57 11.14 23.70
CA LYS A 575 1.03 11.78 24.92
C LYS A 575 1.07 13.30 24.75
N PHE A 576 0.45 14.03 25.66
CA PHE A 576 0.46 15.49 25.62
C PHE A 576 1.62 16.09 26.40
N LYS A 577 2.12 17.21 25.89
CA LYS A 577 3.08 18.11 26.55
C LYS A 577 2.32 19.34 27.08
N ASP A 578 3.01 20.23 27.76
CA ASP A 578 2.41 21.45 28.32
C ASP A 578 1.61 22.23 27.27
N LYS A 579 0.34 22.54 27.61
CA LYS A 579 -0.62 23.22 26.71
C LYS A 579 -0.90 22.46 25.41
N GLY A 580 -0.84 21.12 25.46
CA GLY A 580 -1.28 20.27 24.35
C GLY A 580 -2.78 20.34 24.11
N LYS A 581 -3.22 19.90 22.93
CA LYS A 581 -4.63 19.69 22.60
C LYS A 581 -4.76 18.72 21.42
N ALA A 582 -5.89 18.03 21.36
CA ALA A 582 -6.30 17.24 20.20
C ALA A 582 -7.71 17.65 19.75
N TRP A 583 -7.98 17.63 18.45
CA TRP A 583 -9.29 18.02 17.93
C TRP A 583 -9.64 17.32 16.61
N GLN A 584 -10.93 17.30 16.30
CA GLN A 584 -11.46 16.87 15.01
C GLN A 584 -12.77 17.61 14.70
N THR A 585 -13.01 17.89 13.41
CA THR A 585 -14.33 18.30 12.93
C THR A 585 -15.13 17.05 12.58
N VAL A 586 -16.33 16.96 13.14
CA VAL A 586 -17.22 15.81 13.01
C VAL A 586 -18.55 16.29 12.45
N GLU A 587 -18.97 15.71 11.32
CA GLU A 587 -20.30 15.93 10.76
C GLU A 587 -21.30 14.98 11.41
N ILE A 588 -22.17 15.53 12.26
CA ILE A 588 -23.22 14.79 12.96
C ILE A 588 -24.34 14.47 11.99
N ALA A 589 -24.53 13.18 11.72
CA ALA A 589 -25.49 12.67 10.75
C ALA A 589 -26.96 12.87 11.13
N LYS A 590 -27.31 12.93 12.42
CA LYS A 590 -28.70 13.05 12.85
C LYS A 590 -28.87 13.85 14.14
N ASN A 591 -30.05 14.43 14.28
CA ASN A 591 -30.51 15.03 15.52
C ASN A 591 -30.71 13.94 16.57
N SER A 592 -29.93 13.94 17.65
CA SER A 592 -30.05 12.92 18.70
C SER A 592 -29.43 13.37 20.01
N THR A 593 -29.73 12.63 21.07
CA THR A 593 -28.91 12.60 22.28
C THR A 593 -27.66 11.76 22.02
N TYR A 594 -26.51 12.25 22.47
CA TYR A 594 -25.18 11.69 22.30
C TYR A 594 -24.45 11.59 23.63
N LYS A 595 -23.42 10.74 23.64
CA LYS A 595 -22.49 10.55 24.75
C LYS A 595 -21.08 10.33 24.21
N LEU A 596 -20.08 10.84 24.93
CA LEU A 596 -18.67 10.61 24.63
C LEU A 596 -18.09 9.58 25.59
N ALA A 597 -17.29 8.66 25.07
CA ALA A 597 -16.48 7.72 25.84
C ALA A 597 -15.01 7.83 25.43
N LEU A 598 -14.13 8.05 26.41
CA LEU A 598 -12.70 8.23 26.19
C LEU A 598 -11.91 7.17 26.96
N LYS A 599 -10.82 6.71 26.36
CA LYS A 599 -9.83 5.82 26.99
C LYS A 599 -8.45 6.49 26.99
N GLY A 600 -7.68 6.30 28.06
CA GLY A 600 -6.36 6.89 28.26
C GLY A 600 -6.06 7.15 29.73
N LYS A 601 -5.09 8.04 30.01
CA LYS A 601 -4.63 8.39 31.36
C LYS A 601 -4.71 9.88 31.63
N GLY A 602 -5.26 10.23 32.79
CA GLY A 602 -5.20 11.57 33.36
C GLY A 602 -6.47 12.40 33.13
N ILE A 603 -6.40 13.70 33.36
CA ILE A 603 -7.58 14.57 33.42
C ILE A 603 -7.67 15.39 32.14
N PHE A 604 -8.84 15.37 31.50
CA PHE A 604 -9.10 16.09 30.24
C PHE A 604 -10.37 16.93 30.34
N ASN A 605 -10.33 18.12 29.73
CA ASN A 605 -11.54 18.81 29.32
C ASN A 605 -11.88 18.40 27.88
N VAL A 606 -13.12 17.96 27.67
CA VAL A 606 -13.65 17.51 26.39
C VAL A 606 -14.82 18.41 26.02
N SER A 607 -14.78 18.99 24.84
CA SER A 607 -15.81 19.92 24.36
C SER A 607 -16.28 19.60 22.96
N ILE A 608 -17.58 19.78 22.73
CA ILE A 608 -18.21 19.63 21.42
C ILE A 608 -19.44 20.55 21.34
N GLY A 609 -19.45 21.46 20.35
CA GLY A 609 -20.46 22.52 20.28
C GLY A 609 -20.41 23.43 21.51
N ASN A 610 -21.54 23.57 22.20
CA ASN A 610 -21.64 24.35 23.45
C ASN A 610 -21.45 23.51 24.72
N GLN A 611 -21.11 22.22 24.58
CA GLN A 611 -20.95 21.29 25.69
C GLN A 611 -19.47 21.18 26.07
N SER A 612 -19.18 21.14 27.37
CA SER A 612 -17.82 20.97 27.90
C SER A 612 -17.86 20.16 29.19
N TYR A 613 -17.02 19.14 29.30
CA TYR A 613 -16.98 18.23 30.44
C TYR A 613 -15.53 17.93 30.84
N VAL A 614 -15.29 17.84 32.15
CA VAL A 614 -14.01 17.36 32.69
C VAL A 614 -14.13 15.88 33.00
N LEU A 615 -13.25 15.07 32.42
CA LEU A 615 -13.18 13.63 32.60
C LEU A 615 -11.83 13.23 33.20
N THR A 616 -11.86 12.29 34.14
CA THR A 616 -10.66 11.63 34.66
C THR A 616 -10.59 10.24 34.05
N LEU A 617 -9.56 9.99 33.24
CA LEU A 617 -9.36 8.72 32.53
C LEU A 617 -8.41 7.79 33.31
N SER A 618 -8.68 6.49 33.19
CA SER A 618 -7.82 5.41 33.65
C SER A 618 -7.54 4.43 32.52
N ASP A 619 -6.28 4.01 32.35
CA ASP A 619 -5.81 3.22 31.20
C ASP A 619 -6.62 1.94 30.91
N SER A 620 -7.29 1.38 31.92
CA SER A 620 -8.00 0.11 31.84
C SER A 620 -9.46 0.19 31.40
N THR A 621 -10.13 1.36 31.47
CA THR A 621 -11.58 1.46 31.24
C THR A 621 -12.00 2.77 30.56
N PHE A 622 -13.14 2.74 29.88
CA PHE A 622 -13.75 3.94 29.33
C PHE A 622 -14.28 4.85 30.42
N SER A 623 -14.09 6.15 30.24
CA SER A 623 -14.75 7.20 31.02
C SER A 623 -15.74 7.94 30.14
N TYR A 624 -16.88 8.31 30.71
CA TYR A 624 -18.04 8.77 29.95
C TYR A 624 -18.48 10.17 30.36
N THR A 625 -18.94 10.97 29.39
CA THR A 625 -19.67 12.21 29.68
C THR A 625 -21.10 11.91 30.13
N PRO A 626 -21.80 12.89 30.75
CA PRO A 626 -23.25 12.93 30.71
C PRO A 626 -23.78 12.94 29.27
N GLU A 627 -25.06 12.64 29.12
CA GLU A 627 -25.77 12.78 27.85
C GLU A 627 -25.92 14.24 27.45
N PHE A 628 -25.82 14.52 26.15
CA PHE A 628 -26.07 15.85 25.59
C PHE A 628 -26.70 15.76 24.20
N TYR A 629 -27.52 16.75 23.85
CA TYR A 629 -28.20 16.78 22.57
C TYR A 629 -27.38 17.53 21.51
N LEU A 630 -27.22 16.93 20.33
CA LEU A 630 -26.67 17.58 19.15
C LEU A 630 -27.70 17.54 18.01
N LYS A 631 -27.74 18.63 17.24
CA LYS A 631 -28.42 18.63 15.94
C LYS A 631 -27.49 18.06 14.88
N SER A 632 -28.01 17.68 13.73
CA SER A 632 -27.20 17.38 12.57
C SER A 632 -26.46 18.63 12.10
N GLY A 633 -25.24 18.43 11.62
CA GLY A 633 -24.34 19.51 11.22
C GLY A 633 -22.91 19.27 11.67
N GLU A 634 -22.03 20.20 11.34
CA GLU A 634 -20.61 20.10 11.65
C GLU A 634 -20.30 20.66 13.03
N TYR A 635 -19.54 19.90 13.83
CA TYR A 635 -19.10 20.28 15.16
C TYR A 635 -17.61 20.04 15.32
N ARG A 636 -16.94 20.92 16.07
CA ARG A 636 -15.56 20.70 16.49
C ARG A 636 -15.57 19.97 17.84
N LEU A 637 -15.04 18.76 17.84
CA LEU A 637 -14.65 18.02 19.03
C LEU A 637 -13.24 18.44 19.42
N GLU A 638 -13.04 18.87 20.67
CA GLU A 638 -11.74 19.28 21.19
C GLU A 638 -11.49 18.66 22.56
N ILE A 639 -10.28 18.12 22.75
CA ILE A 639 -9.80 17.45 23.95
C ILE A 639 -8.52 18.15 24.41
N THR A 640 -8.53 18.68 25.64
CA THR A 640 -7.39 19.39 26.22
C THR A 640 -7.01 18.77 27.57
N PRO A 641 -5.75 18.37 27.79
CA PRO A 641 -5.29 17.88 29.08
C PRO A 641 -5.32 18.98 30.14
N LEU A 642 -5.75 18.63 31.35
CA LEU A 642 -5.77 19.49 32.54
C LEU A 642 -4.74 19.05 33.59
N SER A 643 -4.09 17.89 33.41
CA SER A 643 -3.01 17.40 34.26
C SER A 643 -1.75 17.09 33.44
N GLU A 644 -0.61 17.06 34.12
CA GLU A 644 0.66 16.59 33.54
C GLU A 644 0.61 15.07 33.26
N ASP A 645 1.52 14.60 32.39
CA ASP A 645 1.67 13.19 32.01
C ASP A 645 0.37 12.50 31.57
N THR A 646 -0.35 13.15 30.64
CA THR A 646 -1.62 12.68 30.09
C THR A 646 -1.44 11.94 28.78
N THR A 647 -2.17 10.84 28.61
CA THR A 647 -2.22 10.05 27.38
C THR A 647 -3.67 9.87 26.94
N LEU A 648 -3.91 9.98 25.63
CA LEU A 648 -5.22 9.71 25.01
C LEU A 648 -5.05 8.58 24.00
N ASP A 649 -5.90 7.58 24.12
CA ASP A 649 -5.91 6.37 23.30
C ASP A 649 -6.96 6.53 22.18
N VAL A 650 -8.24 6.45 22.55
CA VAL A 650 -9.36 6.50 21.60
C VAL A 650 -10.53 7.31 22.14
N VAL A 651 -11.27 7.94 21.23
CA VAL A 651 -12.49 8.70 21.51
C VAL A 651 -13.66 8.12 20.74
N TRP A 652 -14.75 7.84 21.45
CA TRP A 652 -16.01 7.34 20.90
C TRP A 652 -17.10 8.38 21.15
N LEU A 653 -17.84 8.76 20.10
CA LEU A 653 -19.03 9.58 20.20
C LEU A 653 -20.21 8.75 19.68
N TYR A 654 -21.22 8.47 20.49
CA TYR A 654 -22.34 7.65 20.04
C TYR A 654 -23.69 8.22 20.44
N SER A 655 -24.69 8.03 19.57
CA SER A 655 -26.07 8.37 19.89
C SER A 655 -26.64 7.36 20.88
N THR A 656 -27.39 7.81 21.87
CA THR A 656 -28.04 6.94 22.87
C THR A 656 -29.42 7.46 23.23
N ASN A 657 -30.30 6.55 23.63
CA ASN A 657 -31.65 6.86 24.11
C ASN A 657 -31.84 6.52 25.61
N ASN A 658 -30.93 5.75 26.20
CA ASN A 658 -31.09 5.12 27.52
C ASN A 658 -29.81 5.23 28.38
N ASN A 659 -28.90 6.16 28.09
CA ASN A 659 -27.62 6.35 28.78
C ASN A 659 -26.70 5.12 28.86
N GLU A 660 -26.85 4.18 27.91
CA GLU A 660 -26.13 2.91 27.87
C GLU A 660 -24.60 3.14 27.80
N THR A 661 -23.80 2.28 28.45
CA THR A 661 -22.34 2.21 28.24
C THR A 661 -22.01 1.53 26.91
N LEU A 662 -20.75 1.55 26.46
CA LEU A 662 -20.36 0.80 25.26
C LEU A 662 -20.61 -0.71 25.48
N GLU A 663 -20.28 -1.26 26.65
CA GLU A 663 -20.51 -2.68 26.96
C GLU A 663 -22.00 -3.06 26.88
N GLU A 664 -22.88 -2.20 27.40
CA GLU A 664 -24.34 -2.39 27.32
C GLU A 664 -24.88 -2.23 25.90
N LEU A 665 -24.32 -1.28 25.13
CA LEU A 665 -24.72 -1.02 23.74
C LEU A 665 -24.44 -2.21 22.84
N PHE A 666 -23.33 -2.90 23.07
CA PHE A 666 -22.96 -4.08 22.28
C PHE A 666 -23.58 -5.38 22.83
N GLN A 667 -23.99 -5.43 24.10
CA GLN A 667 -24.58 -6.63 24.71
C GLN A 667 -25.73 -7.19 23.87
N VAL A 668 -25.62 -8.46 23.47
CA VAL A 668 -26.67 -9.03 22.60
C VAL A 668 -27.85 -9.58 23.37
N LYS A 669 -28.99 -9.05 22.98
CA LYS A 669 -30.31 -9.33 23.53
C LYS A 669 -30.91 -10.61 22.94
N GLU A 670 -30.59 -10.96 21.69
CA GLU A 670 -31.14 -12.14 20.98
C GLU A 670 -30.13 -12.79 20.02
N LYS A 671 -30.09 -14.13 19.97
CA LYS A 671 -29.26 -14.86 18.99
C LYS A 671 -30.03 -15.04 17.67
N PRO A 672 -29.62 -14.41 16.56
CA PRO A 672 -30.38 -14.41 15.31
C PRO A 672 -30.34 -15.77 14.58
N ALA A 673 -29.29 -16.55 14.81
CA ALA A 673 -29.12 -17.87 14.23
C ALA A 673 -28.26 -18.78 15.11
N GLN A 674 -28.48 -20.08 15.01
CA GLN A 674 -27.70 -21.12 15.67
C GLN A 674 -27.24 -22.16 14.65
N VAL A 675 -25.91 -22.35 14.56
CA VAL A 675 -25.33 -23.47 13.82
C VAL A 675 -25.66 -24.76 14.60
N GLN A 676 -26.46 -25.63 14.00
CA GLN A 676 -26.83 -26.91 14.59
C GLN A 676 -25.72 -27.94 14.40
N ASN A 677 -25.13 -27.98 13.20
CA ASN A 677 -23.97 -28.79 12.87
C ASN A 677 -23.25 -28.25 11.63
N TYR A 678 -22.03 -28.73 11.43
CA TYR A 678 -21.30 -28.54 10.19
C TYR A 678 -20.42 -29.75 9.92
N THR A 679 -20.04 -29.94 8.66
CA THR A 679 -19.17 -31.03 8.24
C THR A 679 -18.29 -30.55 7.09
N LYS A 680 -16.97 -30.70 7.27
CA LYS A 680 -15.99 -30.56 6.19
C LYS A 680 -16.07 -31.81 5.32
N ILE A 681 -16.58 -31.69 4.10
CA ILE A 681 -16.62 -32.82 3.15
C ILE A 681 -15.25 -32.98 2.52
N ASN A 682 -14.62 -31.88 2.12
CA ASN A 682 -13.23 -31.80 1.65
C ASN A 682 -12.72 -30.34 1.77
N PRO A 683 -11.43 -30.03 1.45
CA PRO A 683 -10.89 -28.68 1.58
C PRO A 683 -11.65 -27.57 0.82
N THR A 684 -12.39 -27.93 -0.23
CA THR A 684 -13.14 -27.00 -1.10
C THR A 684 -14.65 -27.06 -0.89
N LEU A 685 -15.16 -27.88 0.04
CA LEU A 685 -16.59 -28.13 0.21
C LEU A 685 -16.96 -28.40 1.67
N TRP A 686 -17.83 -27.57 2.20
CA TRP A 686 -18.40 -27.70 3.54
C TRP A 686 -19.91 -27.68 3.50
N LYS A 687 -20.54 -28.37 4.44
CA LYS A 687 -21.97 -28.31 4.68
C LYS A 687 -22.23 -27.82 6.09
N VAL A 688 -23.17 -26.90 6.25
CA VAL A 688 -23.54 -26.29 7.53
C VAL A 688 -25.05 -26.34 7.63
N LYS A 689 -25.58 -26.79 8.78
CA LYS A 689 -27.01 -26.68 9.08
C LYS A 689 -27.22 -25.58 10.10
N VAL A 690 -28.11 -24.66 9.78
CA VAL A 690 -28.40 -23.48 10.60
C VAL A 690 -29.89 -23.38 10.83
N ASN A 691 -30.29 -23.09 12.06
CA ASN A 691 -31.63 -22.60 12.37
C ASN A 691 -31.55 -21.11 12.63
N ALA A 692 -32.24 -20.31 11.82
CA ALA A 692 -32.19 -18.86 11.88
C ALA A 692 -33.58 -18.25 12.07
N THR A 693 -33.73 -17.34 13.03
CA THR A 693 -34.96 -16.57 13.25
C THR A 693 -34.92 -15.22 12.55
N LYS A 694 -33.72 -14.70 12.26
CA LYS A 694 -33.46 -13.44 11.54
C LYS A 694 -32.29 -13.61 10.55
N PRO A 695 -32.14 -12.72 9.55
CA PRO A 695 -30.91 -12.63 8.75
C PRO A 695 -29.66 -12.57 9.62
N PHE A 696 -28.56 -13.16 9.15
CA PHE A 696 -27.35 -13.33 9.96
C PHE A 696 -26.08 -13.37 9.12
N MET A 697 -24.95 -13.05 9.76
CA MET A 697 -23.61 -13.25 9.18
C MET A 697 -23.11 -14.65 9.57
N LEU A 698 -22.88 -15.52 8.58
CA LEU A 698 -22.18 -16.78 8.78
C LEU A 698 -20.68 -16.53 8.64
N THR A 699 -19.94 -16.61 9.75
CA THR A 699 -18.48 -16.56 9.72
C THR A 699 -17.90 -17.94 9.45
N PHE A 700 -16.90 -17.98 8.58
CA PHE A 700 -16.18 -19.18 8.18
C PHE A 700 -14.70 -18.92 8.42
N ALA A 701 -14.19 -19.51 9.50
CA ALA A 701 -12.85 -19.30 10.04
C ALA A 701 -11.71 -19.93 9.18
N GLU A 702 -11.84 -19.83 7.86
CA GLU A 702 -10.77 -20.04 6.88
C GLU A 702 -10.35 -18.67 6.33
N SER A 703 -9.08 -18.54 5.90
CA SER A 703 -8.54 -17.32 5.28
C SER A 703 -9.47 -16.79 4.20
N TYR A 704 -9.73 -15.49 4.21
CA TYR A 704 -10.57 -14.82 3.23
C TYR A 704 -10.00 -15.08 1.84
N ASP A 705 -10.87 -15.58 0.97
CA ASP A 705 -10.60 -15.70 -0.46
C ASP A 705 -11.91 -15.39 -1.19
N PRO A 706 -11.90 -14.41 -2.12
CA PRO A 706 -13.11 -13.99 -2.84
C PRO A 706 -13.75 -15.11 -3.68
N LEU A 707 -13.04 -16.23 -3.88
CA LEU A 707 -13.47 -17.35 -4.71
C LEU A 707 -14.30 -18.40 -3.94
N TRP A 708 -14.51 -18.24 -2.63
CA TRP A 708 -15.54 -18.99 -1.91
C TRP A 708 -16.96 -18.54 -2.30
N GLU A 709 -17.94 -19.40 -2.12
CA GLU A 709 -19.36 -19.13 -2.35
C GLU A 709 -20.18 -19.91 -1.32
N ALA A 710 -21.12 -19.24 -0.64
CA ALA A 710 -22.14 -19.91 0.17
C ALA A 710 -23.39 -20.15 -0.68
N ARG A 711 -23.78 -21.42 -0.85
CA ARG A 711 -25.00 -21.86 -1.53
C ARG A 711 -26.03 -22.23 -0.47
N VAL A 712 -27.06 -21.42 -0.31
CA VAL A 712 -28.08 -21.57 0.74
C VAL A 712 -29.26 -22.37 0.20
N TYR A 713 -29.60 -23.46 0.88
CA TYR A 713 -30.71 -24.33 0.54
C TYR A 713 -31.79 -24.29 1.63
N LYS A 714 -33.05 -24.23 1.20
CA LYS A 714 -34.24 -24.34 2.04
C LYS A 714 -35.18 -25.38 1.44
N ASP A 715 -35.62 -26.35 2.24
CA ASP A 715 -36.45 -27.48 1.78
C ASP A 715 -35.84 -28.22 0.56
N GLY A 716 -34.52 -28.34 0.52
CA GLY A 716 -33.78 -29.00 -0.57
C GLY A 716 -33.62 -28.18 -1.86
N LYS A 717 -34.12 -26.94 -1.93
CA LYS A 717 -33.98 -26.05 -3.08
C LYS A 717 -32.95 -24.97 -2.80
N LEU A 718 -32.08 -24.70 -3.78
CA LEU A 718 -31.15 -23.57 -3.73
C LEU A 718 -31.97 -22.26 -3.78
N VAL A 719 -31.87 -21.44 -2.74
CA VAL A 719 -32.62 -20.18 -2.62
C VAL A 719 -31.72 -18.95 -2.73
N GLU A 720 -30.43 -19.07 -2.41
CA GLU A 720 -29.49 -17.95 -2.42
C GLU A 720 -28.05 -18.43 -2.70
N LYS A 721 -27.27 -17.58 -3.37
CA LYS A 721 -25.81 -17.70 -3.51
C LYS A 721 -25.18 -16.42 -3.00
N VAL A 722 -24.25 -16.55 -2.07
CA VAL A 722 -23.65 -15.42 -1.37
C VAL A 722 -22.14 -15.46 -1.54
N SER A 723 -21.58 -14.36 -2.05
CA SER A 723 -20.13 -14.17 -2.10
C SER A 723 -19.59 -13.81 -0.71
N PRO A 724 -18.36 -14.24 -0.37
CA PRO A 724 -17.77 -13.94 0.92
C PRO A 724 -17.44 -12.45 1.00
N VAL A 725 -17.55 -11.91 2.21
CA VAL A 725 -16.96 -10.66 2.63
C VAL A 725 -15.92 -10.96 3.71
N PRO A 726 -14.81 -10.23 3.79
CA PRO A 726 -13.83 -10.45 4.83
C PRO A 726 -14.38 -9.95 6.17
N VAL A 727 -14.49 -10.86 7.13
CA VAL A 727 -14.83 -10.58 8.52
C VAL A 727 -13.55 -10.59 9.33
N TYR A 728 -13.42 -9.64 10.26
CA TYR A 728 -12.20 -9.39 11.07
C TYR A 728 -10.95 -9.10 10.23
N GLY A 729 -11.12 -8.78 8.94
CA GLY A 729 -10.02 -8.58 8.00
C GLY A 729 -9.24 -9.85 7.61
N VAL A 730 -9.71 -11.04 8.01
CA VAL A 730 -9.00 -12.31 7.74
C VAL A 730 -9.83 -13.45 7.28
N ILE A 731 -11.09 -13.51 7.66
CA ILE A 731 -11.88 -14.73 7.49
C ILE A 731 -13.06 -14.49 6.57
N ASN A 732 -13.59 -15.54 5.97
CA ASN A 732 -14.76 -15.42 5.11
C ASN A 732 -16.02 -15.19 5.97
N GLY A 733 -16.87 -14.27 5.55
CA GLY A 733 -18.20 -14.06 6.10
C GLY A 733 -19.23 -14.07 4.99
N PHE A 734 -20.40 -14.64 5.23
CA PHE A 734 -21.48 -14.70 4.27
C PHE A 734 -22.73 -14.10 4.90
N TRP A 735 -23.21 -12.98 4.36
CA TRP A 735 -24.47 -12.38 4.80
C TRP A 735 -25.64 -13.19 4.24
N ILE A 736 -26.32 -13.95 5.10
CA ILE A 736 -27.44 -14.82 4.73
C ILE A 736 -28.74 -14.12 5.07
N ASN A 737 -29.56 -13.85 4.04
CA ASN A 737 -30.83 -13.15 4.22
C ASN A 737 -32.04 -14.09 4.41
N GLN A 738 -31.78 -15.41 4.53
CA GLN A 738 -32.81 -16.43 4.71
C GLN A 738 -33.03 -16.79 6.19
N THR A 739 -34.24 -17.23 6.52
CA THR A 739 -34.64 -17.69 7.86
C THR A 739 -35.26 -19.10 7.82
N GLY A 740 -35.37 -19.73 8.99
CA GLY A 740 -35.83 -21.09 9.20
C GLY A 740 -34.68 -22.10 9.28
N GLU A 741 -34.97 -23.35 8.98
CA GLU A 741 -33.98 -24.43 8.85
C GLU A 741 -33.31 -24.36 7.48
N LEU A 742 -31.99 -24.15 7.46
CA LEU A 742 -31.18 -23.93 6.26
C LEU A 742 -30.07 -24.96 6.18
N GLU A 743 -29.81 -25.47 4.97
CA GLU A 743 -28.57 -26.18 4.63
C GLU A 743 -27.70 -25.24 3.78
N ILE A 744 -26.54 -24.85 4.28
CA ILE A 744 -25.61 -23.95 3.61
C ILE A 744 -24.41 -24.76 3.15
N VAL A 745 -24.10 -24.69 1.86
CA VAL A 745 -22.95 -25.34 1.27
C VAL A 745 -21.90 -24.28 0.94
N LEU A 746 -20.78 -24.28 1.65
CA LEU A 746 -19.63 -23.42 1.33
C LEU A 746 -18.76 -24.14 0.29
N ARG A 747 -18.57 -23.53 -0.88
CA ARG A 747 -17.86 -24.11 -2.02
C ARG A 747 -16.79 -23.16 -2.55
N TYR A 748 -15.59 -23.69 -2.80
CA TYR A 748 -14.54 -22.96 -3.51
C TYR A 748 -14.77 -23.04 -5.02
N THR A 749 -15.16 -21.93 -5.65
CA THR A 749 -15.64 -21.91 -7.04
C THR A 749 -14.63 -22.38 -8.10
N PRO A 750 -13.30 -22.17 -7.99
CA PRO A 750 -12.31 -22.71 -8.92
C PRO A 750 -12.35 -24.23 -9.05
N GLN A 751 -12.77 -24.93 -7.99
CA GLN A 751 -12.89 -26.38 -7.99
C GLN A 751 -13.91 -26.87 -9.02
N ASP A 752 -14.99 -26.11 -9.28
CA ASP A 752 -16.00 -26.49 -10.28
C ASP A 752 -15.42 -26.44 -11.70
N TRP A 753 -14.50 -25.52 -11.97
CA TRP A 753 -13.78 -25.42 -13.25
C TRP A 753 -12.76 -26.55 -13.41
N PHE A 754 -12.00 -26.81 -12.35
CA PHE A 754 -11.04 -27.92 -12.32
C PHE A 754 -11.73 -29.26 -12.56
N GLU A 755 -12.85 -29.55 -11.89
CA GLU A 755 -13.60 -30.79 -12.05
C GLU A 755 -14.15 -30.96 -13.48
N ARG A 756 -14.69 -29.89 -14.09
CA ARG A 756 -15.12 -29.92 -15.50
C ARG A 756 -13.95 -30.15 -16.45
N GLY A 757 -12.84 -29.45 -16.24
CA GLY A 757 -11.61 -29.61 -17.02
C GLY A 757 -11.05 -31.03 -16.93
N LEU A 758 -11.06 -31.62 -15.74
CA LEU A 758 -10.65 -33.00 -15.50
C LEU A 758 -11.53 -34.01 -16.25
N ILE A 759 -12.86 -33.83 -16.24
CA ILE A 759 -13.80 -34.69 -16.98
C ILE A 759 -13.54 -34.61 -18.49
N ILE A 760 -13.34 -33.40 -19.02
CA ILE A 760 -13.04 -33.19 -20.45
C ILE A 760 -11.71 -33.85 -20.82
N SER A 761 -10.69 -33.70 -19.97
CA SER A 761 -9.36 -34.27 -20.17
C SER A 761 -9.40 -35.79 -20.13
N LEU A 762 -10.07 -36.37 -19.13
CA LEU A 762 -10.24 -37.82 -19.00
C LEU A 762 -11.02 -38.41 -20.17
N THR A 763 -12.11 -37.74 -20.59
CA THR A 763 -12.90 -38.16 -21.76
C THR A 763 -12.05 -38.16 -23.01
N THR A 764 -11.24 -37.12 -23.22
CA THR A 764 -10.35 -37.02 -24.39
C THR A 764 -9.24 -38.06 -24.36
N PHE A 765 -8.67 -38.33 -23.18
CA PHE A 765 -7.66 -39.36 -23.00
C PHE A 765 -8.21 -40.75 -23.32
N ILE A 766 -9.40 -41.08 -22.81
CA ILE A 766 -10.10 -42.34 -23.12
C ILE A 766 -10.37 -42.45 -24.63
N LEU A 767 -10.90 -41.40 -25.26
CA LEU A 767 -11.14 -41.38 -26.71
C LEU A 767 -9.85 -41.54 -27.51
N SER A 768 -8.74 -40.98 -27.04
CA SER A 768 -7.43 -41.12 -27.68
C SER A 768 -6.89 -42.54 -27.56
N ILE A 769 -6.99 -43.18 -26.40
CA ILE A 769 -6.63 -44.60 -26.22
C ILE A 769 -7.51 -45.48 -27.11
N LEU A 770 -8.83 -45.29 -27.08
CA LEU A 770 -9.76 -46.04 -27.92
C LEU A 770 -9.44 -45.87 -29.40
N TYR A 771 -9.03 -44.67 -29.82
CA TYR A 771 -8.57 -44.40 -31.17
C TYR A 771 -7.28 -45.15 -31.49
N ILE A 772 -6.26 -45.11 -30.62
CA ILE A 772 -4.98 -45.82 -30.84
C ILE A 772 -5.21 -47.34 -30.91
N ILE A 773 -6.03 -47.89 -30.02
CA ILE A 773 -6.40 -49.32 -30.02
C ILE A 773 -7.14 -49.66 -31.32
N TYR A 774 -8.10 -48.82 -31.72
CA TYR A 774 -8.81 -48.98 -32.98
C TYR A 774 -7.85 -48.96 -34.19
N ASP A 775 -6.90 -48.02 -34.23
CA ASP A 775 -5.93 -47.85 -35.31
C ASP A 775 -4.99 -49.06 -35.40
N TRP A 776 -4.42 -49.51 -34.28
CA TRP A 776 -3.57 -50.71 -34.20
C TRP A 776 -4.32 -51.99 -34.60
N ARG A 777 -5.56 -52.15 -34.15
CA ARG A 777 -6.40 -53.32 -34.47
C ARG A 777 -6.85 -53.31 -35.93
N ARG A 778 -7.10 -52.13 -36.50
CA ARG A 778 -7.37 -51.94 -37.93
C ARG A 778 -6.17 -52.41 -38.76
N GLU A 779 -4.94 -52.02 -38.40
CA GLU A 779 -3.72 -52.45 -39.09
C GLU A 779 -3.49 -53.96 -39.01
N LYS A 780 -3.78 -54.60 -37.87
CA LYS A 780 -3.70 -56.06 -37.69
C LYS A 780 -4.79 -56.84 -38.44
N GLY A 781 -5.78 -56.16 -39.01
CA GLY A 781 -6.78 -56.77 -39.88
C GLY A 781 -8.02 -57.31 -39.16
N ASP A 782 -8.24 -56.96 -37.89
CA ASP A 782 -9.34 -57.47 -37.09
C ASP A 782 -10.71 -57.10 -37.71
N LYS A 783 -11.59 -58.11 -37.87
CA LYS A 783 -12.88 -57.99 -38.58
C LYS A 783 -13.78 -56.89 -38.03
N TRP A 784 -13.78 -56.67 -36.71
CA TRP A 784 -14.63 -55.65 -36.07
C TRP A 784 -14.15 -54.22 -36.37
N ALA A 785 -12.83 -53.98 -36.39
CA ALA A 785 -12.25 -52.67 -36.68
C ALA A 785 -12.48 -52.26 -38.15
N LYS A 786 -12.34 -53.20 -39.09
CA LYS A 786 -12.66 -52.99 -40.51
C LYS A 786 -14.15 -52.70 -40.75
N ARG A 787 -15.06 -53.41 -40.08
CA ARG A 787 -16.51 -53.10 -40.12
C ARG A 787 -16.82 -51.70 -39.59
N LEU A 788 -16.11 -51.26 -38.53
CA LEU A 788 -16.25 -49.90 -38.00
C LEU A 788 -15.79 -48.85 -39.03
N GLU A 789 -14.67 -49.10 -39.71
CA GLU A 789 -14.16 -48.23 -40.78
C GLU A 789 -15.15 -48.11 -41.94
N GLU A 790 -15.76 -49.22 -42.36
CA GLU A 790 -16.80 -49.23 -43.40
C GLU A 790 -18.04 -48.43 -42.98
N LYS A 791 -18.48 -48.55 -41.71
CA LYS A 791 -19.57 -47.73 -41.16
C LYS A 791 -19.20 -46.24 -41.17
N PHE A 792 -18.00 -45.87 -40.72
CA PHE A 792 -17.53 -44.47 -40.76
C PHE A 792 -17.43 -43.93 -42.19
N LYS A 793 -16.96 -44.73 -43.16
CA LYS A 793 -16.96 -44.36 -44.59
C LYS A 793 -18.38 -44.16 -45.13
N LYS A 794 -19.35 -44.96 -44.67
CA LYS A 794 -20.77 -44.86 -45.06
C LYS A 794 -21.42 -43.59 -44.49
N ILE A 795 -21.16 -43.26 -43.23
CA ILE A 795 -21.62 -42.01 -42.58
C ILE A 795 -20.96 -40.79 -43.25
N ARG A 796 -19.65 -40.84 -43.52
CA ARG A 796 -18.95 -39.73 -44.22
C ARG A 796 -19.48 -39.52 -45.64
N LYS A 797 -19.94 -40.57 -46.32
CA LYS A 797 -20.64 -40.46 -47.61
C LYS A 797 -22.05 -39.88 -47.48
N SER A 798 -22.75 -40.08 -46.36
CA SER A 798 -24.08 -39.48 -46.15
C SER A 798 -24.03 -38.01 -45.77
N PHE A 799 -22.94 -37.53 -45.16
CA PHE A 799 -22.70 -36.10 -44.88
C PHE A 799 -22.17 -35.29 -46.08
N LYS A 800 -21.80 -35.96 -47.17
CA LYS A 800 -21.36 -35.34 -48.44
C LYS A 800 -22.43 -35.31 -49.53
N ARG A 801 -23.63 -35.81 -49.22
CA ARG A 801 -24.88 -35.53 -49.94
C ARG A 801 -25.65 -34.51 -49.11
#